data_AF-A0A9X2J6A7-F1
#
_entry.id   AF-A0A9X2J6A7-F1
#
_cell.length_a   1.000
_cell.length_b   1.000
_cell.length_c   1.000
_cell.angle_alpha   90.00
_cell.angle_beta   90.00
_cell.angle_gamma   90.00
#
_symmetry.space_group_name_H-M   'P 1'
#
loop_
_entity.id
_entity.type
_entity.pdbx_description
1 polymer ?
#
loop_
_entity_poly.entity_id
_entity_poly.type
_entity_poly.pdbx_seq_one_letter_code
_entity_poly.pdbx_strand_id
1 'polypeptide(L)'
;MHVPSHLEFRDVAGGNAVVVEGTALTERASSDPEVEGRTMFVSRNDFNSADMTIALPQQDDLAYFSLSFKFIPDSADGNDVLVRSIADIGGNNNAGSFNLGTDNGGVVGQLGDQDSQQFSNTESTLKTHSCNHVALTVDNGTLTLFVNGEASSAITIDAESYTDLGDMLQFWPFSGKIWDVRLYEGVLAYDDIMALGGSKCNESMIATSPYDGYNNYLCSVYQCEWWPDDTDKAMTNFEHYIVAQERVWERNIFEAGMYGQGELCRYFSDEGSTRDLQLSEGISNTFVKDYTLESNPLTQANAQHWMHENFHSYQGRLNRVTGQSSGKYTLESSASWGADHNIPGVNDSLLGHYTLHPHITLWAIQDSPVDHQYGHEFKGGHQYGAYIFWSWLTNYAVSKDLMGGVFRDSRDGLNDLEAANAYMAAQGHDMKALFADFAAHITTWDMVESVAYQASEEASLRRMLDVSPEAGTHDNKFTQIFNYEGTGNNWTDMDTGYVPGSWAFNAFKVKGITEDSNYTIAVKVDAENNPAHADFRGRAVVYNPSTGARSYYPFDIDSSGETSGTTIPVPADHELYALVVTTPDTFRDFEFYDYDFAIYPSGGDVKVDPIGEAPAGDVVKVVVMAGQSNMEGNNTRLDRLQELICHANADYTFGDVDCGSTVISNDQISAQFINNTDSLIDYDHRVGSDSDDPIVQKLGQFLCRAGSLDSLSGETCNSREFDLTDRLFATISSYYFSTSEGSYGYNYDAWQQMSTAMGVAEAYSDGQLSSDIEAVRDDVTVLQYQGSLNDTGSLSFSERYGSLFPNYGVSTNRYGPELTLGHYLGEEIESDLLLLKVVQGGTDLRVDWKVPGCHDSAVNEWTEDEESQDSLYTAMLEKIEALRNPEVLVSYFPQYKNKSIEIDSFIWFQGWNDGGNAVNENNYEANLTCLVNGVREALNDYDLPIVITKSHYGDVHGAVQSAQQNVAGNTYNVEAHDTDDLSGYFHYDPAAQLVIGKRMMEARDRLR
;
A
#
# COMPACT_ATOMS: atom_id res chain seq x y z
N MET A 1 -37.96 -19.75 -12.47
CA MET A 1 -36.66 -19.06 -12.43
C MET A 1 -35.96 -19.40 -11.12
N HIS A 2 -34.67 -19.73 -11.16
CA HIS A 2 -33.85 -19.93 -9.96
C HIS A 2 -32.65 -19.00 -10.09
N VAL A 3 -32.44 -18.17 -9.08
CA VAL A 3 -31.28 -17.31 -8.91
C VAL A 3 -30.46 -17.93 -7.77
N PRO A 4 -29.45 -18.76 -8.09
CA PRO A 4 -28.55 -19.28 -7.07
C PRO A 4 -27.83 -18.14 -6.34
N SER A 5 -27.27 -18.46 -5.17
CA SER A 5 -26.48 -17.53 -4.35
C SER A 5 -25.20 -17.03 -5.03
N HIS A 6 -24.84 -17.62 -6.18
CA HIS A 6 -23.74 -17.29 -7.06
C HIS A 6 -24.31 -17.27 -8.48
N LEU A 7 -24.35 -16.12 -9.14
CA LEU A 7 -24.89 -16.03 -10.50
C LEU A 7 -23.81 -16.37 -11.52
N GLU A 8 -24.02 -17.42 -12.32
CA GLU A 8 -23.58 -17.42 -13.71
C GLU A 8 -24.81 -17.32 -14.63
N PHE A 9 -24.68 -16.66 -15.79
CA PHE A 9 -25.79 -16.46 -16.74
C PHE A 9 -26.46 -17.78 -17.19
N ARG A 10 -25.76 -18.93 -17.06
CA ARG A 10 -26.29 -20.26 -17.40
C ARG A 10 -27.32 -20.81 -16.40
N ASP A 11 -27.39 -20.25 -15.19
CA ASP A 11 -28.25 -20.77 -14.12
C ASP A 11 -29.68 -20.19 -14.16
N VAL A 12 -29.89 -19.16 -14.99
CA VAL A 12 -31.23 -18.63 -15.27
C VAL A 12 -31.84 -19.42 -16.42
N ALA A 13 -32.96 -20.11 -16.16
CA ALA A 13 -33.70 -20.86 -17.18
C ALA A 13 -33.95 -19.99 -18.44
N GLY A 14 -33.50 -20.48 -19.59
CA GLY A 14 -33.44 -19.69 -20.83
C GLY A 14 -34.78 -19.06 -21.24
N GLY A 15 -34.76 -17.74 -21.45
CA GLY A 15 -35.90 -16.94 -21.91
C GLY A 15 -36.43 -15.90 -20.92
N ASN A 16 -36.01 -15.93 -19.65
CA ASN A 16 -36.40 -14.94 -18.64
C ASN A 16 -35.26 -13.96 -18.35
N ALA A 17 -35.56 -12.66 -18.21
CA ALA A 17 -34.58 -11.63 -17.89
C ALA A 17 -34.48 -11.42 -16.37
N VAL A 18 -33.28 -11.57 -15.82
CA VAL A 18 -32.90 -11.07 -14.50
C VAL A 18 -31.97 -9.90 -14.74
N VAL A 19 -32.28 -8.74 -14.18
CA VAL A 19 -31.45 -7.53 -14.26
C VAL A 19 -31.03 -7.17 -12.84
N VAL A 20 -29.73 -7.02 -12.60
CA VAL A 20 -29.19 -6.51 -11.34
C VAL A 20 -28.63 -5.13 -11.65
N GLU A 21 -29.13 -4.10 -10.97
CA GLU A 21 -28.68 -2.70 -11.13
C GLU A 21 -28.02 -2.21 -9.84
N GLY A 22 -26.99 -1.35 -9.98
CA GLY A 22 -26.20 -0.82 -8.86
C GLY A 22 -24.70 -1.06 -8.99
N THR A 23 -23.89 -0.36 -8.18
CA THR A 23 -22.50 -0.74 -7.97
C THR A 23 -22.49 -2.03 -7.17
N ALA A 24 -22.50 -3.16 -7.88
CA ALA A 24 -21.82 -4.32 -7.32
C ALA A 24 -20.43 -3.83 -6.88
N LEU A 25 -19.91 -4.34 -5.77
CA LEU A 25 -18.46 -4.35 -5.59
C LEU A 25 -17.88 -5.24 -6.70
N THR A 26 -17.89 -4.73 -7.93
CA THR A 26 -16.97 -5.15 -8.97
C THR A 26 -15.61 -4.73 -8.46
N GLU A 27 -14.97 -5.59 -7.67
CA GLU A 27 -13.53 -5.69 -7.80
C GLU A 27 -13.29 -5.90 -9.30
N ARG A 28 -12.63 -4.91 -9.91
CA ARG A 28 -12.59 -4.70 -11.36
C ARG A 28 -12.28 -6.01 -12.08
N ALA A 29 -13.21 -6.45 -12.92
CA ALA A 29 -12.87 -7.42 -13.96
C ALA A 29 -11.93 -6.73 -14.96
N SER A 30 -10.87 -7.46 -15.33
CA SER A 30 -9.94 -7.29 -16.44
C SER A 30 -10.24 -6.15 -17.45
N SER A 31 -9.20 -5.39 -17.80
CA SER A 31 -9.19 -4.42 -18.91
C SER A 31 -9.05 -5.05 -20.31
N ASP A 32 -9.43 -6.32 -20.47
CA ASP A 32 -9.43 -7.00 -21.77
C ASP A 32 -10.68 -6.61 -22.62
N PRO A 33 -10.50 -6.02 -23.81
CA PRO A 33 -11.60 -5.67 -24.72
C PRO A 33 -12.34 -6.89 -25.31
N GLU A 34 -11.82 -8.12 -25.19
CA GLU A 34 -12.58 -9.35 -25.48
C GLU A 34 -13.48 -9.82 -24.32
N VAL A 35 -13.34 -9.20 -23.14
CA VAL A 35 -14.12 -9.48 -21.92
C VAL A 35 -15.14 -8.36 -21.62
N GLU A 36 -15.10 -7.25 -22.38
CA GLU A 36 -16.10 -6.19 -22.31
C GLU A 36 -17.48 -6.73 -22.76
N GLY A 37 -18.35 -7.05 -21.79
CA GLY A 37 -19.65 -7.66 -22.00
C GLY A 37 -19.89 -9.00 -21.29
N ARG A 38 -18.91 -9.49 -20.50
CA ARG A 38 -19.12 -10.60 -19.57
C ARG A 38 -18.61 -10.27 -18.17
N THR A 39 -19.41 -9.49 -17.45
CA THR A 39 -19.34 -9.39 -15.99
C THR A 39 -20.69 -9.76 -15.40
N MET A 40 -20.79 -10.94 -14.81
CA MET A 40 -21.62 -11.17 -13.63
C MET A 40 -20.95 -12.30 -12.84
N PHE A 41 -19.90 -11.97 -12.08
CA PHE A 41 -19.65 -12.71 -10.85
C PHE A 41 -20.31 -11.87 -9.75
N VAL A 42 -21.52 -12.25 -9.38
CA VAL A 42 -22.16 -11.71 -8.18
C VAL A 42 -21.77 -12.64 -7.04
N SER A 43 -20.63 -12.38 -6.39
CA SER A 43 -20.57 -12.58 -4.94
C SER A 43 -21.72 -11.79 -4.34
N ARG A 44 -22.39 -12.32 -3.30
CA ARG A 44 -23.53 -11.73 -2.58
C ARG A 44 -23.86 -10.34 -3.08
N ASN A 45 -25.04 -10.13 -3.67
CA ASN A 45 -25.53 -8.76 -3.71
C ASN A 45 -25.56 -8.31 -2.25
N ASP A 46 -24.62 -7.44 -1.88
CA ASP A 46 -24.73 -6.62 -0.70
C ASP A 46 -25.92 -5.73 -1.01
N PHE A 47 -27.10 -6.24 -0.69
CA PHE A 47 -28.34 -5.52 -0.90
C PHE A 47 -28.33 -4.25 -0.05
N ASN A 48 -27.32 -3.91 0.75
CA ASN A 48 -27.22 -2.53 1.25
C ASN A 48 -27.10 -1.48 0.12
N SER A 49 -26.57 -1.85 -1.05
CA SER A 49 -26.26 -0.88 -2.13
C SER A 49 -26.64 -1.30 -3.55
N ALA A 50 -27.19 -2.50 -3.76
CA ALA A 50 -27.63 -3.01 -5.06
C ALA A 50 -29.07 -3.52 -5.03
N ASP A 51 -29.77 -3.44 -6.17
CA ASP A 51 -31.11 -4.01 -6.34
C ASP A 51 -31.12 -5.13 -7.40
N MET A 52 -31.95 -6.15 -7.16
CA MET A 52 -32.15 -7.24 -8.11
C MET A 52 -33.58 -7.20 -8.63
N THR A 53 -33.72 -7.05 -9.94
CA THR A 53 -35.01 -7.03 -10.63
C THR A 53 -35.21 -8.32 -11.41
N ILE A 54 -36.32 -9.00 -11.14
CA ILE A 54 -36.75 -10.23 -11.79
C ILE A 54 -37.95 -9.91 -12.67
N ALA A 55 -37.82 -10.10 -13.98
CA ALA A 55 -38.96 -9.98 -14.88
C ALA A 55 -39.94 -11.14 -14.69
N LEU A 56 -41.22 -10.80 -14.53
CA LEU A 56 -42.31 -11.77 -14.45
C LEU A 56 -42.79 -12.17 -15.85
N PRO A 57 -43.34 -13.38 -16.03
CA PRO A 57 -44.06 -13.74 -17.26
C PRO A 57 -45.28 -12.81 -17.47
N GLN A 58 -45.81 -12.74 -18.70
CA GLN A 58 -46.97 -11.89 -19.02
C GLN A 58 -48.14 -12.07 -18.03
N GLN A 59 -48.80 -10.94 -17.72
CA GLN A 59 -49.81 -10.75 -16.66
C GLN A 59 -50.94 -11.79 -16.54
N ASP A 60 -51.24 -12.55 -17.60
CA ASP A 60 -52.37 -13.49 -17.64
C ASP A 60 -52.15 -14.78 -16.81
N ASP A 61 -50.92 -15.08 -16.35
CA ASP A 61 -50.56 -16.32 -15.62
C ASP A 61 -50.30 -16.15 -14.10
N LEU A 62 -50.51 -14.95 -13.53
CA LEU A 62 -50.21 -14.67 -12.10
C LEU A 62 -51.26 -15.17 -11.09
N ALA A 63 -52.31 -15.86 -11.57
CA ALA A 63 -53.30 -16.51 -10.70
C ALA A 63 -52.70 -17.67 -9.86
N TYR A 64 -51.54 -18.19 -10.28
CA TYR A 64 -50.84 -19.28 -9.60
C TYR A 64 -49.33 -19.08 -9.65
N PHE A 65 -48.72 -18.68 -8.53
CA PHE A 65 -47.26 -18.60 -8.44
C PHE A 65 -46.76 -18.88 -7.03
N SER A 66 -45.48 -19.24 -6.94
CA SER A 66 -44.77 -19.33 -5.68
C SER A 66 -43.44 -18.59 -5.74
N LEU A 67 -43.21 -17.69 -4.80
CA LEU A 67 -41.92 -17.07 -4.54
C LEU A 67 -41.27 -17.75 -3.34
N SER A 68 -39.98 -18.03 -3.39
CA SER A 68 -39.21 -18.57 -2.27
C SER A 68 -37.83 -17.95 -2.24
N PHE A 69 -37.35 -17.54 -1.08
CA PHE A 69 -35.98 -17.08 -0.90
C PHE A 69 -35.52 -17.30 0.55
N LYS A 70 -34.21 -17.27 0.75
CA LYS A 70 -33.59 -17.35 2.07
C LYS A 70 -32.97 -16.02 2.43
N PHE A 71 -32.97 -15.68 3.71
CA PHE A 71 -32.34 -14.43 4.16
C PHE A 71 -31.85 -14.45 5.61
N ILE A 72 -30.92 -13.57 5.93
CA ILE A 72 -30.45 -13.25 7.27
C ILE A 72 -30.49 -11.72 7.40
N PRO A 73 -31.36 -11.15 8.26
CA PRO A 73 -31.34 -9.74 8.56
C PRO A 73 -30.21 -9.38 9.54
N ASP A 74 -29.69 -8.16 9.43
CA ASP A 74 -28.77 -7.60 10.43
C ASP A 74 -29.48 -7.34 11.77
N SER A 75 -30.79 -7.07 11.73
CA SER A 75 -31.65 -6.86 12.91
C SER A 75 -32.97 -7.62 12.81
N ALA A 76 -33.37 -8.29 13.89
CA ALA A 76 -34.67 -8.95 13.96
C ALA A 76 -35.83 -7.93 13.96
N ASP A 77 -35.58 -6.73 14.49
CA ASP A 77 -36.58 -5.68 14.65
C ASP A 77 -36.53 -4.61 13.54
N GLY A 78 -35.82 -4.89 12.44
CA GLY A 78 -35.74 -4.00 11.28
C GLY A 78 -37.09 -3.84 10.57
N ASN A 79 -37.31 -2.69 9.94
CA ASN A 79 -38.49 -2.39 9.12
C ASN A 79 -38.11 -2.27 7.65
N ASP A 80 -37.46 -3.30 7.13
CA ASP A 80 -36.88 -3.26 5.79
C ASP A 80 -37.84 -3.82 4.74
N VAL A 81 -37.76 -3.28 3.53
CA VAL A 81 -38.49 -3.80 2.37
C VAL A 81 -37.60 -4.83 1.68
N LEU A 82 -37.98 -6.10 1.74
CA LEU A 82 -37.25 -7.22 1.13
C LEU A 82 -37.53 -7.33 -0.37
N VAL A 83 -38.81 -7.19 -0.77
CA VAL A 83 -39.26 -7.33 -2.16
C VAL A 83 -40.38 -6.34 -2.43
N ARG A 84 -40.44 -5.78 -3.63
CA ARG A 84 -41.57 -4.97 -4.12
C ARG A 84 -41.85 -5.22 -5.60
N SER A 85 -43.06 -4.95 -6.07
CA SER A 85 -43.34 -4.90 -7.51
C SER A 85 -42.93 -3.56 -8.12
N ILE A 86 -42.52 -3.57 -9.39
CA ILE A 86 -42.24 -2.36 -10.20
C ILE A 86 -42.78 -2.51 -11.63
N ALA A 87 -43.00 -1.37 -12.30
CA ALA A 87 -43.60 -1.31 -13.64
C ALA A 87 -42.58 -1.31 -14.79
N ASP A 88 -41.39 -0.73 -14.63
CA ASP A 88 -40.33 -0.69 -15.65
C ASP A 88 -38.91 -0.62 -15.04
N ILE A 89 -37.88 -0.96 -15.82
CA ILE A 89 -36.47 -0.88 -15.41
C ILE A 89 -36.03 0.57 -15.64
N GLY A 90 -35.72 1.30 -14.55
CA GLY A 90 -35.30 2.71 -14.57
C GLY A 90 -36.33 3.75 -14.09
N GLY A 91 -37.52 3.33 -13.64
CA GLY A 91 -38.55 4.23 -13.12
C GLY A 91 -38.32 4.67 -11.66
N ASN A 92 -38.01 5.95 -11.45
CA ASN A 92 -37.97 6.57 -10.11
C ASN A 92 -39.33 6.43 -9.37
N ASN A 93 -39.31 5.77 -8.20
CA ASN A 93 -40.20 5.97 -7.04
C ASN A 93 -41.71 5.68 -7.13
N ASN A 94 -42.24 5.03 -8.16
CA ASN A 94 -43.59 4.47 -8.06
C ASN A 94 -43.48 3.01 -7.59
N ALA A 95 -43.44 2.80 -6.28
CA ALA A 95 -43.60 1.46 -5.69
C ALA A 95 -44.87 0.82 -6.26
N GLY A 96 -44.74 -0.36 -6.87
CA GLY A 96 -45.89 -1.16 -7.25
C GLY A 96 -46.67 -1.58 -6.00
N SER A 97 -47.87 -2.06 -6.22
CA SER A 97 -48.85 -2.35 -5.18
C SER A 97 -48.50 -3.59 -4.35
N PHE A 98 -47.43 -4.33 -4.66
CA PHE A 98 -46.94 -5.43 -3.83
C PHE A 98 -45.66 -5.05 -3.07
N ASN A 99 -45.61 -5.31 -1.77
CA ASN A 99 -44.37 -5.32 -1.01
C ASN A 99 -44.34 -6.48 0.01
N LEU A 100 -43.12 -6.90 0.33
CA LEU A 100 -42.81 -7.82 1.41
C LEU A 100 -41.65 -7.23 2.20
N GLY A 101 -41.74 -7.22 3.52
CA GLY A 101 -40.77 -6.63 4.40
C GLY A 101 -40.69 -7.32 5.75
N THR A 102 -39.85 -6.80 6.63
CA THR A 102 -39.76 -7.22 8.03
C THR A 102 -40.50 -6.22 8.92
N ASP A 103 -41.09 -6.69 10.01
CA ASP A 103 -41.65 -5.84 11.07
C ASP A 103 -41.70 -6.63 12.38
N ASN A 104 -41.15 -6.07 13.46
CA ASN A 104 -41.17 -6.62 14.82
C ASN A 104 -40.83 -8.13 14.90
N GLY A 105 -39.76 -8.59 14.26
CA GLY A 105 -39.33 -9.99 14.33
C GLY A 105 -40.09 -10.96 13.43
N GLY A 106 -41.03 -10.48 12.61
CA GLY A 106 -41.79 -11.28 11.64
C GLY A 106 -41.65 -10.76 10.21
N VAL A 107 -42.37 -11.40 9.28
CA VAL A 107 -42.44 -10.96 7.88
C VAL A 107 -43.83 -10.39 7.62
N VAL A 108 -43.88 -9.21 7.02
CA VAL A 108 -45.12 -8.50 6.66
C VAL A 108 -45.16 -8.28 5.16
N GLY A 109 -46.34 -8.07 4.62
CA GLY A 109 -46.49 -7.66 3.24
C GLY A 109 -47.81 -6.96 2.98
N GLN A 110 -47.86 -6.31 1.83
CA GLN A 110 -48.99 -5.54 1.36
C GLN A 110 -49.26 -5.87 -0.10
N LEU A 111 -50.53 -5.90 -0.47
CA LEU A 111 -51.00 -6.00 -1.84
C LEU A 111 -52.10 -4.97 -2.10
N GLY A 112 -51.88 -4.05 -3.05
CA GLY A 112 -52.73 -2.91 -3.43
C GLY A 112 -52.21 -1.54 -2.95
N ASP A 113 -53.02 -0.47 -3.12
CA ASP A 113 -52.75 0.88 -2.59
C ASP A 113 -52.61 0.89 -1.05
N GLN A 114 -52.14 2.00 -0.45
CA GLN A 114 -51.72 2.11 0.97
C GLN A 114 -52.72 1.63 2.04
N ASP A 115 -54.00 1.38 1.70
CA ASP A 115 -55.05 0.88 2.60
C ASP A 115 -55.58 -0.54 2.25
N SER A 116 -55.00 -1.21 1.26
CA SER A 116 -55.44 -2.53 0.77
C SER A 116 -54.59 -3.67 1.34
N GLN A 117 -55.28 -4.66 1.92
CA GLN A 117 -54.83 -6.04 2.19
C GLN A 117 -53.39 -6.21 2.69
N GLN A 118 -53.19 -5.86 3.97
CA GLN A 118 -51.99 -6.19 4.74
C GLN A 118 -52.02 -7.65 5.19
N PHE A 119 -50.88 -8.32 5.15
CA PHE A 119 -50.70 -9.66 5.69
C PHE A 119 -49.38 -9.76 6.46
N SER A 120 -49.32 -10.68 7.42
CA SER A 120 -48.12 -10.92 8.20
C SER A 120 -48.03 -12.37 8.62
N ASN A 121 -46.81 -12.80 8.89
CA ASN A 121 -46.51 -14.03 9.57
C ASN A 121 -45.56 -13.73 10.73
N THR A 122 -46.14 -13.79 11.93
CA THR A 122 -45.43 -13.68 13.21
C THR A 122 -45.45 -15.01 13.98
N GLU A 123 -45.85 -16.10 13.33
CA GLU A 123 -45.89 -17.43 13.96
C GLU A 123 -44.47 -17.98 14.15
N SER A 124 -43.51 -17.52 13.33
CA SER A 124 -42.08 -17.74 13.52
C SER A 124 -41.34 -16.43 13.79
N THR A 125 -40.30 -16.49 14.63
CA THR A 125 -39.37 -15.37 14.87
C THR A 125 -38.22 -15.38 13.85
N LEU A 126 -37.83 -14.20 13.37
CA LEU A 126 -36.67 -14.01 12.50
C LEU A 126 -35.36 -14.17 13.28
N LYS A 127 -34.41 -14.87 12.65
CA LYS A 127 -33.08 -15.16 13.19
C LYS A 127 -32.05 -14.22 12.56
N THR A 128 -31.31 -13.45 13.35
CA THR A 128 -30.23 -12.56 12.86
C THR A 128 -28.89 -13.25 12.65
N HIS A 129 -28.74 -14.46 13.21
CA HIS A 129 -27.49 -15.23 13.16
C HIS A 129 -27.69 -16.63 12.57
N SER A 130 -28.80 -16.85 11.85
CA SER A 130 -29.12 -18.10 11.16
C SER A 130 -30.10 -17.89 10.02
N CYS A 131 -30.10 -18.82 9.07
CA CYS A 131 -30.96 -18.75 7.90
C CYS A 131 -32.44 -18.65 8.27
N ASN A 132 -33.12 -17.67 7.67
CA ASN A 132 -34.56 -17.64 7.56
C ASN A 132 -34.97 -18.05 6.15
N HIS A 133 -36.10 -18.73 6.05
CA HIS A 133 -36.73 -19.08 4.78
C HIS A 133 -38.08 -18.42 4.68
N VAL A 134 -38.30 -17.73 3.55
CA VAL A 134 -39.59 -17.11 3.22
C VAL A 134 -40.11 -17.76 1.96
N ALA A 135 -41.36 -18.19 1.99
CA ALA A 135 -42.09 -18.58 0.79
C ALA A 135 -43.47 -17.92 0.76
N LEU A 136 -43.88 -17.46 -0.42
CA LEU A 136 -45.18 -16.88 -0.68
C LEU A 136 -45.85 -17.72 -1.76
N THR A 137 -47.03 -18.25 -1.49
CA THR A 137 -47.83 -18.96 -2.50
C THR A 137 -49.11 -18.21 -2.76
N VAL A 138 -49.46 -18.06 -4.05
CA VAL A 138 -50.74 -17.52 -4.49
C VAL A 138 -51.48 -18.60 -5.26
N ASP A 139 -52.63 -19.03 -4.74
CA ASP A 139 -53.54 -20.04 -5.30
C ASP A 139 -54.92 -19.42 -5.52
N ASN A 140 -55.15 -18.86 -6.71
CA ASN A 140 -56.46 -18.43 -7.22
C ASN A 140 -57.40 -17.82 -6.18
N GLY A 141 -57.06 -16.63 -5.71
CA GLY A 141 -57.80 -15.90 -4.68
C GLY A 141 -57.22 -16.05 -3.28
N THR A 142 -56.19 -16.87 -3.09
CA THR A 142 -55.66 -17.19 -1.74
C THR A 142 -54.15 -17.01 -1.67
N LEU A 143 -53.67 -16.19 -0.74
CA LEU A 143 -52.24 -16.04 -0.43
C LEU A 143 -51.92 -16.67 0.91
N THR A 144 -50.79 -17.38 0.94
CA THR A 144 -50.20 -17.92 2.17
C THR A 144 -48.73 -17.53 2.22
N LEU A 145 -48.32 -16.93 3.34
CA LEU A 145 -46.94 -16.56 3.63
C LEU A 145 -46.36 -17.58 4.61
N PHE A 146 -45.26 -18.21 4.24
CA PHE A 146 -44.51 -19.14 5.06
C PHE A 146 -43.22 -18.48 5.55
N VAL A 147 -42.95 -18.58 6.84
CA VAL A 147 -41.71 -18.14 7.47
C VAL A 147 -41.15 -19.30 8.27
N ASN A 148 -39.93 -19.74 7.93
CA ASN A 148 -39.24 -20.87 8.59
C ASN A 148 -40.06 -22.17 8.67
N GLY A 149 -40.97 -22.36 7.71
CA GLY A 149 -41.86 -23.51 7.63
C GLY A 149 -43.22 -23.34 8.30
N GLU A 150 -43.43 -22.27 9.06
CA GLU A 150 -44.72 -21.92 9.64
C GLU A 150 -45.56 -21.11 8.67
N ALA A 151 -46.81 -21.51 8.48
CA ALA A 151 -47.74 -20.86 7.56
C ALA A 151 -48.55 -19.77 8.27
N SER A 152 -48.71 -18.61 7.63
CA SER A 152 -49.68 -17.62 8.04
C SER A 152 -51.10 -18.17 7.90
N SER A 153 -52.07 -17.50 8.52
CA SER A 153 -53.46 -17.68 8.10
C SER A 153 -53.59 -17.29 6.63
N ALA A 154 -54.30 -18.12 5.85
CA ALA A 154 -54.54 -17.84 4.44
C ALA A 154 -55.36 -16.55 4.26
N ILE A 155 -54.88 -15.63 3.43
CA ILE A 155 -55.54 -14.35 3.13
C ILE A 155 -56.26 -14.48 1.78
N THR A 156 -57.53 -14.07 1.74
CA THR A 156 -58.26 -13.97 0.48
C THR A 156 -57.87 -12.68 -0.25
N ILE A 157 -57.42 -12.83 -1.49
CA ILE A 157 -57.09 -11.74 -2.40
C ILE A 157 -58.21 -11.59 -3.43
N ASP A 158 -58.57 -10.35 -3.77
CA ASP A 158 -59.54 -10.08 -4.83
C ASP A 158 -58.94 -10.18 -6.24
N ALA A 159 -59.80 -10.38 -7.24
CA ALA A 159 -59.35 -10.56 -8.62
C ALA A 159 -58.71 -9.30 -9.25
N GLU A 160 -58.90 -8.13 -8.64
CA GLU A 160 -58.34 -6.87 -9.13
C GLU A 160 -56.91 -6.66 -8.62
N SER A 161 -56.55 -7.22 -7.47
CA SER A 161 -55.21 -7.19 -6.87
C SER A 161 -54.18 -8.07 -7.62
N TYR A 162 -54.56 -8.78 -8.69
CA TYR A 162 -53.61 -9.52 -9.55
C TYR A 162 -52.88 -8.64 -10.54
N THR A 163 -53.47 -7.51 -10.95
CA THR A 163 -52.83 -6.55 -11.86
C THR A 163 -51.71 -5.74 -11.19
N ASP A 164 -51.61 -5.87 -9.87
CA ASP A 164 -50.77 -5.08 -8.96
C ASP A 164 -49.35 -5.66 -8.72
N LEU A 165 -49.11 -6.91 -9.13
CA LEU A 165 -47.79 -7.55 -9.03
C LEU A 165 -46.74 -6.99 -9.99
N GLY A 166 -47.11 -6.01 -10.83
CA GLY A 166 -46.22 -5.34 -11.77
C GLY A 166 -45.69 -6.28 -12.85
N ASP A 167 -44.85 -5.76 -13.74
CA ASP A 167 -44.16 -6.57 -14.76
C ASP A 167 -42.91 -7.24 -14.16
N MET A 168 -42.44 -6.77 -13.00
CA MET A 168 -41.19 -7.21 -12.38
C MET A 168 -41.24 -7.16 -10.84
N LEU A 169 -40.47 -8.04 -10.21
CA LEU A 169 -40.17 -8.02 -8.77
C LEU A 169 -38.78 -7.45 -8.53
N GLN A 170 -38.68 -6.42 -7.71
CA GLN A 170 -37.44 -5.81 -7.27
C GLN A 170 -37.15 -6.20 -5.83
N PHE A 171 -36.03 -6.88 -5.62
CA PHE A 171 -35.38 -7.00 -4.32
C PHE A 171 -34.62 -5.70 -4.09
N TRP A 172 -35.16 -4.88 -3.19
CA TRP A 172 -34.69 -3.52 -2.91
C TRP A 172 -33.54 -3.57 -1.90
N PRO A 173 -32.75 -2.48 -1.76
CA PRO A 173 -31.72 -2.48 -0.77
C PRO A 173 -32.21 -2.79 0.66
N PHE A 174 -31.54 -3.75 1.30
CA PHE A 174 -31.89 -4.37 2.58
C PHE A 174 -30.63 -4.60 3.44
N SER A 175 -30.75 -4.30 4.74
CA SER A 175 -29.72 -4.55 5.75
C SER A 175 -29.66 -6.04 6.12
N GLY A 176 -28.98 -6.80 5.27
CA GLY A 176 -28.73 -8.22 5.48
C GLY A 176 -28.39 -8.97 4.19
N LYS A 177 -28.57 -10.29 4.21
CA LYS A 177 -28.20 -11.19 3.11
C LYS A 177 -29.44 -11.89 2.58
N ILE A 178 -29.67 -11.89 1.27
CA ILE A 178 -30.71 -12.68 0.59
C ILE A 178 -30.06 -13.62 -0.43
N TRP A 179 -30.52 -14.87 -0.50
CA TRP A 179 -30.02 -15.85 -1.47
C TRP A 179 -31.06 -16.92 -1.83
N ASP A 180 -30.75 -17.75 -2.82
CA ASP A 180 -31.60 -18.86 -3.28
C ASP A 180 -33.02 -18.39 -3.65
N VAL A 181 -33.09 -17.30 -4.42
CA VAL A 181 -34.36 -16.71 -4.87
C VAL A 181 -34.92 -17.59 -5.99
N ARG A 182 -36.18 -18.02 -5.82
CA ARG A 182 -36.86 -18.92 -6.72
C ARG A 182 -38.27 -18.42 -6.99
N LEU A 183 -38.62 -18.40 -8.26
CA LEU A 183 -39.96 -18.12 -8.73
C LEU A 183 -40.46 -19.32 -9.52
N TYR A 184 -41.60 -19.86 -9.09
CA TYR A 184 -42.25 -21.01 -9.70
C TYR A 184 -43.54 -20.58 -10.37
N GLU A 185 -43.76 -21.09 -11.57
CA GLU A 185 -45.08 -21.12 -12.19
C GLU A 185 -45.91 -22.18 -11.45
N GLY A 186 -46.99 -21.75 -10.79
CA GLY A 186 -47.84 -22.63 -9.97
C GLY A 186 -47.60 -22.57 -8.46
N VAL A 187 -48.43 -23.32 -7.73
CA VAL A 187 -48.46 -23.39 -6.26
C VAL A 187 -47.63 -24.58 -5.78
N LEU A 188 -46.58 -24.31 -5.01
CA LEU A 188 -45.77 -25.36 -4.38
C LEU A 188 -46.55 -26.08 -3.28
N ALA A 189 -46.33 -27.39 -3.15
CA ALA A 189 -46.85 -28.15 -2.02
C ALA A 189 -46.08 -27.81 -0.75
N TYR A 190 -46.71 -27.99 0.42
CA TYR A 190 -46.08 -27.73 1.71
C TYR A 190 -44.75 -28.50 1.88
N ASP A 191 -44.70 -29.77 1.50
CA ASP A 191 -43.49 -30.58 1.59
C ASP A 191 -42.35 -30.02 0.71
N ASP A 192 -42.67 -29.43 -0.44
CA ASP A 192 -41.69 -28.79 -1.32
C ASP A 192 -41.20 -27.48 -0.71
N ILE A 193 -42.08 -26.67 -0.11
CA ILE A 193 -41.70 -25.44 0.63
C ILE A 193 -40.75 -25.80 1.77
N MET A 194 -41.07 -26.83 2.56
CA MET A 194 -40.21 -27.31 3.63
C MET A 194 -38.87 -27.83 3.11
N ALA A 195 -38.86 -28.51 1.96
CA ALA A 195 -37.62 -28.96 1.32
C ALA A 195 -36.75 -27.78 0.84
N LEU A 196 -37.37 -26.70 0.35
CA LEU A 196 -36.67 -25.49 -0.08
C LEU A 196 -36.03 -24.73 1.09
N GLY A 197 -36.73 -24.60 2.21
CA GLY A 197 -36.15 -24.10 3.46
C GLY A 197 -35.05 -25.03 4.00
N GLY A 198 -35.19 -26.33 3.74
CA GLY A 198 -34.27 -27.36 4.17
C GLY A 198 -34.30 -27.57 5.68
N SER A 199 -33.50 -28.53 6.16
CA SER A 199 -33.37 -28.80 7.60
C SER A 199 -32.71 -27.67 8.41
N LYS A 200 -32.15 -26.65 7.74
CA LYS A 200 -31.29 -25.63 8.34
C LYS A 200 -31.92 -24.23 8.49
N CYS A 201 -33.12 -24.01 7.95
CA CYS A 201 -33.82 -22.71 8.09
C CYS A 201 -35.15 -22.83 8.87
N ASN A 202 -35.54 -24.04 9.29
CA ASN A 202 -36.81 -24.27 10.00
C ASN A 202 -36.85 -23.63 11.42
N GLU A 203 -38.04 -23.54 11.99
CA GLU A 203 -38.27 -22.95 13.32
C GLU A 203 -37.68 -23.79 14.47
N SER A 204 -37.73 -25.12 14.35
CA SER A 204 -37.26 -26.06 15.39
C SER A 204 -35.76 -26.04 15.66
N MET A 205 -34.96 -25.41 14.80
CA MET A 205 -33.50 -25.35 14.88
C MET A 205 -33.03 -23.92 15.16
N ILE A 206 -33.18 -23.48 16.42
CA ILE A 206 -32.10 -22.77 17.09
C ILE A 206 -30.99 -23.82 17.20
N ALA A 207 -29.97 -23.73 16.36
CA ALA A 207 -29.24 -24.89 15.86
C ALA A 207 -28.67 -25.79 16.99
N THR A 208 -28.91 -27.10 16.91
CA THR A 208 -28.29 -28.08 17.83
C THR A 208 -26.85 -28.32 17.39
N SER A 209 -25.89 -28.10 18.28
CA SER A 209 -24.47 -28.19 17.94
C SER A 209 -24.06 -29.56 17.43
N PRO A 210 -23.29 -29.65 16.33
CA PRO A 210 -22.66 -30.90 15.91
C PRO A 210 -21.43 -31.25 16.76
N TYR A 211 -20.96 -30.36 17.64
CA TYR A 211 -19.76 -30.51 18.46
C TYR A 211 -20.11 -30.52 19.95
N ASP A 212 -19.63 -31.54 20.66
CA ASP A 212 -19.89 -31.68 22.10
C ASP A 212 -19.25 -30.51 22.89
N GLY A 213 -20.04 -29.81 23.69
CA GLY A 213 -19.61 -28.63 24.48
C GLY A 213 -19.59 -27.29 23.74
N TYR A 214 -20.05 -27.22 22.48
CA TYR A 214 -20.03 -26.00 21.65
C TYR A 214 -21.45 -25.45 21.48
N ASN A 215 -22.00 -24.77 22.49
CA ASN A 215 -23.40 -24.38 22.49
C ASN A 215 -23.71 -23.06 21.75
N ASN A 216 -22.68 -22.28 21.41
CA ASN A 216 -22.82 -21.00 20.73
C ASN A 216 -22.53 -21.15 19.23
N TYR A 217 -23.21 -20.33 18.42
CA TYR A 217 -23.03 -20.36 16.97
C TYR A 217 -23.31 -19.02 16.29
N LEU A 218 -22.72 -18.86 15.11
CA LEU A 218 -22.99 -17.77 14.18
C LEU A 218 -22.98 -18.32 12.75
N CYS A 219 -24.09 -18.21 12.04
CA CYS A 219 -24.20 -18.68 10.67
C CYS A 219 -24.23 -17.53 9.67
N SER A 220 -23.56 -17.75 8.54
CA SER A 220 -23.72 -17.03 7.29
C SER A 220 -24.29 -17.97 6.21
N VAL A 221 -24.18 -17.62 4.92
CA VAL A 221 -24.76 -18.35 3.78
C VAL A 221 -24.17 -19.75 3.64
N TYR A 222 -22.84 -19.88 3.63
CA TYR A 222 -22.12 -21.12 3.32
C TYR A 222 -21.56 -21.83 4.56
N GLN A 223 -21.29 -21.09 5.63
CA GLN A 223 -20.66 -21.54 6.85
C GLN A 223 -21.45 -21.15 8.11
N CYS A 224 -21.27 -21.93 9.16
CA CYS A 224 -21.67 -21.65 10.54
C CYS A 224 -20.47 -21.89 11.42
N GLU A 225 -20.07 -20.92 12.24
CA GLU A 225 -19.05 -21.11 13.26
C GLU A 225 -19.70 -21.52 14.58
N TRP A 226 -19.05 -22.42 15.30
CA TRP A 226 -19.47 -22.94 16.60
C TRP A 226 -18.37 -22.74 17.64
N TRP A 227 -18.72 -22.32 18.87
CA TRP A 227 -17.76 -22.15 19.97
C TRP A 227 -18.30 -22.53 21.36
N PRO A 228 -17.41 -22.89 22.32
CA PRO A 228 -17.79 -23.20 23.70
C PRO A 228 -18.22 -21.98 24.52
N ASP A 229 -19.00 -22.20 25.59
CA ASP A 229 -19.53 -21.16 26.48
C ASP A 229 -18.46 -20.36 27.25
N ASP A 230 -17.25 -20.93 27.41
CA ASP A 230 -16.13 -20.29 28.10
C ASP A 230 -15.23 -19.46 27.17
N THR A 231 -15.63 -19.26 25.92
CA THR A 231 -14.90 -18.41 24.96
C THR A 231 -15.11 -16.93 25.28
N ASP A 232 -14.09 -16.29 25.87
CA ASP A 232 -14.11 -14.86 26.21
C ASP A 232 -13.70 -13.99 25.00
N LYS A 233 -14.68 -13.71 24.12
CA LYS A 233 -14.54 -12.92 22.88
C LYS A 233 -15.79 -12.09 22.58
N ALA A 234 -15.61 -10.93 21.96
CA ALA A 234 -16.72 -10.10 21.49
C ALA A 234 -17.43 -10.72 20.26
N MET A 235 -18.75 -10.48 20.11
CA MET A 235 -19.53 -11.00 18.98
C MET A 235 -18.95 -10.58 17.61
N THR A 236 -18.47 -9.34 17.52
CA THR A 236 -17.83 -8.77 16.32
C THR A 236 -16.64 -9.60 15.81
N ASN A 237 -15.97 -10.34 16.69
CA ASN A 237 -14.86 -11.21 16.29
C ASN A 237 -15.34 -12.42 15.47
N PHE A 238 -16.43 -13.04 15.91
CA PHE A 238 -17.06 -14.15 15.19
C PHE A 238 -17.67 -13.65 13.88
N GLU A 239 -18.26 -12.45 13.87
CA GLU A 239 -18.77 -11.80 12.66
C GLU A 239 -17.68 -11.57 11.62
N HIS A 240 -16.51 -11.05 12.02
CA HIS A 240 -15.38 -10.90 11.11
C HIS A 240 -14.88 -12.25 10.58
N TYR A 241 -14.75 -13.25 11.44
CA TYR A 241 -14.27 -14.56 11.03
C TYR A 241 -15.22 -15.24 10.05
N ILE A 242 -16.53 -15.26 10.34
CA ILE A 242 -17.50 -15.88 9.44
C ILE A 242 -17.57 -15.13 8.11
N VAL A 243 -17.43 -13.79 8.09
CA VAL A 243 -17.36 -13.01 6.85
C VAL A 243 -16.12 -13.38 6.03
N ALA A 244 -14.96 -13.49 6.67
CA ALA A 244 -13.72 -13.89 6.04
C ALA A 244 -13.83 -15.28 5.40
N GLN A 245 -14.34 -16.24 6.16
CA GLN A 245 -14.55 -17.60 5.69
C GLN A 245 -15.47 -17.69 4.48
N GLU A 246 -16.51 -16.87 4.43
CA GLU A 246 -17.46 -16.86 3.32
C GLU A 246 -16.85 -16.28 2.04
N ARG A 247 -16.08 -15.20 2.17
CA ARG A 247 -15.30 -14.66 1.05
C ARG A 247 -14.40 -15.73 0.46
N VAL A 248 -13.72 -16.48 1.32
CA VAL A 248 -12.85 -17.57 0.88
C VAL A 248 -13.64 -18.69 0.21
N TRP A 249 -14.84 -19.05 0.69
CA TRP A 249 -15.70 -19.99 -0.02
C TRP A 249 -16.07 -19.48 -1.42
N GLU A 250 -16.50 -18.24 -1.51
CA GLU A 250 -16.94 -17.65 -2.77
C GLU A 250 -15.80 -17.62 -3.79
N ARG A 251 -14.62 -17.17 -3.37
CA ARG A 251 -13.49 -16.95 -4.27
C ARG A 251 -12.66 -18.21 -4.51
N ASN A 252 -12.45 -19.06 -3.52
CA ASN A 252 -11.66 -20.29 -3.72
C ASN A 252 -12.52 -21.43 -4.29
N ILE A 253 -13.72 -21.67 -3.75
CA ILE A 253 -14.53 -22.82 -4.19
C ILE A 253 -15.27 -22.49 -5.49
N PHE A 254 -16.00 -21.37 -5.55
CA PHE A 254 -16.84 -21.10 -6.72
C PHE A 254 -16.05 -20.44 -7.85
N GLU A 255 -15.34 -19.35 -7.57
CA GLU A 255 -14.62 -18.59 -8.60
C GLU A 255 -13.37 -19.32 -9.09
N ALA A 256 -12.51 -19.78 -8.17
CA ALA A 256 -11.31 -20.53 -8.52
C ALA A 256 -11.58 -22.01 -8.82
N GLY A 257 -12.74 -22.55 -8.40
CA GLY A 257 -13.11 -23.93 -8.68
C GLY A 257 -12.36 -24.96 -7.83
N MET A 258 -11.96 -24.67 -6.59
CA MET A 258 -11.16 -25.57 -5.74
C MET A 258 -11.95 -26.76 -5.13
N TYR A 259 -12.64 -27.53 -5.98
CA TYR A 259 -13.42 -28.73 -5.65
C TYR A 259 -13.25 -29.83 -6.72
N GLY A 260 -13.49 -31.11 -6.36
CA GLY A 260 -13.41 -32.22 -7.33
C GLY A 260 -14.52 -32.16 -8.39
N GLN A 261 -14.25 -32.57 -9.63
CA GLN A 261 -15.27 -32.55 -10.70
C GLN A 261 -16.52 -33.34 -10.32
N GLY A 262 -17.69 -32.69 -10.35
CA GLY A 262 -18.98 -33.29 -9.96
C GLY A 262 -19.18 -33.49 -8.46
N GLU A 263 -18.19 -33.13 -7.63
CA GLU A 263 -18.17 -33.36 -6.19
C GLU A 263 -18.50 -32.09 -5.39
N LEU A 264 -19.01 -31.03 -6.03
CA LEU A 264 -19.42 -29.80 -5.33
C LEU A 264 -20.43 -30.09 -4.22
N CYS A 265 -21.41 -30.98 -4.46
CA CYS A 265 -22.37 -31.37 -3.44
C CYS A 265 -21.72 -32.17 -2.29
N ARG A 266 -20.70 -32.99 -2.57
CA ARG A 266 -19.95 -33.73 -1.53
C ARG A 266 -19.16 -32.80 -0.62
N TYR A 267 -18.69 -31.66 -1.15
CA TYR A 267 -18.14 -30.56 -0.35
C TYR A 267 -19.16 -29.98 0.66
N PHE A 268 -20.47 -30.18 0.44
CA PHE A 268 -21.53 -29.76 1.37
C PHE A 268 -22.11 -30.91 2.22
N SER A 269 -22.05 -32.16 1.76
CA SER A 269 -22.93 -33.21 2.29
C SER A 269 -22.27 -34.23 3.21
N ASP A 270 -21.08 -34.79 2.95
CA ASP A 270 -20.78 -36.10 3.58
C ASP A 270 -19.32 -36.45 3.97
N GLU A 271 -18.30 -35.63 3.74
CA GLU A 271 -16.94 -35.99 4.20
C GLU A 271 -16.13 -34.82 4.75
N GLY A 272 -16.42 -34.46 6.01
CA GLY A 272 -15.54 -33.62 6.83
C GLY A 272 -15.48 -32.13 6.50
N SER A 273 -16.20 -31.66 5.48
CA SER A 273 -16.48 -30.24 5.22
C SER A 273 -17.95 -29.96 5.53
N THR A 274 -18.27 -29.91 6.82
CA THR A 274 -19.55 -29.38 7.26
C THR A 274 -19.56 -27.88 7.02
N ARG A 275 -20.73 -27.33 6.63
CA ARG A 275 -21.05 -25.89 6.82
C ARG A 275 -20.62 -25.43 8.22
N ASP A 276 -20.70 -26.33 9.19
CA ASP A 276 -20.38 -26.12 10.58
C ASP A 276 -18.86 -26.19 10.85
N LEU A 277 -18.21 -25.05 11.09
CA LEU A 277 -16.84 -24.94 11.58
C LEU A 277 -16.78 -25.02 13.09
N GLN A 278 -15.87 -25.85 13.60
CA GLN A 278 -15.54 -25.88 15.02
C GLN A 278 -14.43 -24.86 15.33
N LEU A 279 -14.71 -23.86 16.16
CA LEU A 279 -13.67 -22.97 16.68
C LEU A 279 -12.84 -23.71 17.74
N SER A 280 -11.79 -24.40 17.30
CA SER A 280 -10.88 -25.09 18.23
C SER A 280 -10.12 -24.09 19.11
N GLU A 281 -9.65 -24.55 20.28
CA GLU A 281 -8.81 -23.75 21.18
C GLU A 281 -7.55 -23.21 20.47
N GLY A 282 -6.96 -23.96 19.54
CA GLY A 282 -5.82 -23.52 18.72
C GLY A 282 -6.18 -22.37 17.77
N ILE A 283 -7.29 -22.48 17.06
CA ILE A 283 -7.79 -21.41 16.18
C ILE A 283 -8.13 -20.18 17.04
N SER A 284 -8.88 -20.34 18.15
CA SER A 284 -9.20 -19.26 19.09
C SER A 284 -7.95 -18.56 19.67
N ASN A 285 -6.90 -19.32 20.00
CA ASN A 285 -5.67 -18.79 20.60
C ASN A 285 -4.69 -18.16 19.60
N THR A 286 -4.77 -18.48 18.31
CA THR A 286 -3.85 -17.95 17.29
C THR A 286 -4.52 -16.84 16.48
N PHE A 287 -5.79 -17.05 16.09
CA PHE A 287 -6.57 -16.10 15.29
C PHE A 287 -6.98 -14.85 16.08
N VAL A 288 -7.05 -14.93 17.42
CA VAL A 288 -7.58 -13.84 18.25
C VAL A 288 -6.57 -13.24 19.23
N LYS A 289 -5.33 -13.72 19.24
CA LYS A 289 -4.32 -13.32 20.24
C LYS A 289 -3.17 -12.51 19.62
N ASP A 290 -2.79 -12.83 18.39
CA ASP A 290 -1.74 -12.11 17.65
C ASP A 290 -2.29 -11.08 16.65
N TYR A 291 -3.59 -11.17 16.35
CA TYR A 291 -4.32 -10.22 15.52
C TYR A 291 -5.51 -9.72 16.34
N THR A 292 -5.39 -8.54 16.94
CA THR A 292 -6.55 -7.86 17.50
C THR A 292 -7.50 -7.60 16.34
N LEU A 293 -8.64 -8.29 16.33
CA LEU A 293 -9.77 -8.02 15.42
C LEU A 293 -10.35 -6.60 15.58
N GLU A 294 -9.80 -5.82 16.51
CA GLU A 294 -9.91 -4.37 16.62
C GLU A 294 -9.29 -3.62 15.40
N SER A 295 -8.41 -4.27 14.60
CA SER A 295 -7.68 -3.66 13.47
C SER A 295 -8.18 -4.02 12.05
N ASN A 296 -9.32 -4.72 11.93
CA ASN A 296 -9.91 -5.19 10.64
C ASN A 296 -8.95 -6.09 9.80
N PRO A 297 -9.00 -7.43 9.97
CA PRO A 297 -8.06 -8.37 9.35
C PRO A 297 -8.28 -8.56 7.84
N LEU A 298 -9.36 -8.01 7.27
CA LEU A 298 -9.74 -8.15 5.86
C LEU A 298 -9.36 -6.93 5.03
N THR A 299 -8.17 -6.39 5.30
CA THR A 299 -7.61 -5.24 4.59
C THR A 299 -6.37 -5.67 3.82
N GLN A 300 -6.02 -4.90 2.78
CA GLN A 300 -4.77 -5.10 2.04
C GLN A 300 -3.56 -5.11 2.98
N ALA A 301 -3.57 -4.31 4.05
CA ALA A 301 -2.45 -4.21 4.98
C ALA A 301 -2.19 -5.49 5.80
N ASN A 302 -3.24 -6.23 6.19
CA ASN A 302 -3.16 -7.20 7.27
C ASN A 302 -3.54 -8.64 6.89
N ALA A 303 -4.14 -8.87 5.72
CA ALA A 303 -4.75 -10.16 5.41
C ALA A 303 -3.81 -11.23 4.87
N GLN A 304 -2.59 -10.86 4.44
CA GLN A 304 -1.71 -11.74 3.65
C GLN A 304 -1.46 -13.08 4.34
N HIS A 305 -0.92 -13.05 5.56
CA HIS A 305 -0.53 -14.26 6.28
C HIS A 305 -1.74 -15.16 6.52
N TRP A 306 -2.86 -14.56 6.93
CA TRP A 306 -4.07 -15.29 7.25
C TRP A 306 -4.68 -15.97 6.02
N MET A 307 -4.84 -15.24 4.92
CA MET A 307 -5.44 -15.78 3.70
C MET A 307 -4.53 -16.85 3.08
N HIS A 308 -3.21 -16.67 3.16
CA HIS A 308 -2.22 -17.66 2.74
C HIS A 308 -2.41 -18.99 3.49
N GLU A 309 -2.39 -18.96 4.82
CA GLU A 309 -2.60 -20.16 5.65
C GLU A 309 -4.01 -20.76 5.47
N ASN A 310 -5.03 -19.92 5.28
CA ASN A 310 -6.37 -20.40 5.02
C ASN A 310 -6.46 -21.12 3.66
N PHE A 311 -5.75 -20.65 2.63
CA PHE A 311 -5.71 -21.29 1.32
C PHE A 311 -5.14 -22.72 1.37
N HIS A 312 -4.13 -22.99 2.22
CA HIS A 312 -3.60 -24.34 2.45
C HIS A 312 -4.68 -25.33 2.91
N SER A 313 -5.71 -24.87 3.63
CA SER A 313 -6.84 -25.72 4.01
C SER A 313 -7.62 -26.24 2.79
N TYR A 314 -7.73 -25.45 1.73
CA TYR A 314 -8.40 -25.83 0.48
C TYR A 314 -7.54 -26.74 -0.38
N GLN A 315 -6.24 -26.46 -0.50
CA GLN A 315 -5.29 -27.37 -1.15
C GLN A 315 -5.30 -28.75 -0.48
N GLY A 316 -5.24 -28.79 0.86
CA GLY A 316 -5.27 -30.03 1.63
C GLY A 316 -6.59 -30.80 1.50
N ARG A 317 -7.72 -30.09 1.38
CA ARG A 317 -9.03 -30.72 1.10
C ARG A 317 -9.07 -31.31 -0.30
N LEU A 318 -8.68 -30.53 -1.30
CA LEU A 318 -8.70 -30.95 -2.68
C LEU A 318 -7.79 -32.17 -2.88
N ASN A 319 -6.59 -32.16 -2.30
CA ASN A 319 -5.69 -33.33 -2.25
C ASN A 319 -6.37 -34.57 -1.65
N ARG A 320 -7.15 -34.46 -0.57
CA ARG A 320 -7.89 -35.61 -0.03
C ARG A 320 -8.94 -36.18 -0.99
N VAL A 321 -9.52 -35.33 -1.83
CA VAL A 321 -10.56 -35.71 -2.81
C VAL A 321 -9.94 -36.25 -4.10
N THR A 322 -8.90 -35.59 -4.61
CA THR A 322 -8.26 -35.92 -5.90
C THR A 322 -7.10 -36.90 -5.75
N GLY A 323 -6.54 -37.03 -4.54
CA GLY A 323 -5.32 -37.80 -4.26
C GLY A 323 -4.03 -37.12 -4.75
N GLN A 324 -4.08 -35.84 -5.13
CA GLN A 324 -2.97 -35.13 -5.74
C GLN A 324 -2.25 -34.22 -4.75
N SER A 325 -0.93 -34.38 -4.63
CA SER A 325 -0.05 -33.49 -3.87
C SER A 325 0.81 -32.64 -4.81
N SER A 326 0.84 -31.33 -4.56
CA SER A 326 1.70 -30.40 -5.29
C SER A 326 3.10 -30.26 -4.68
N GLY A 327 4.04 -29.83 -5.51
CA GLY A 327 5.38 -29.45 -5.08
C GLY A 327 5.38 -28.18 -4.24
N LYS A 328 6.47 -27.96 -3.49
CA LYS A 328 6.58 -26.84 -2.54
C LYS A 328 6.36 -25.47 -3.19
N TYR A 329 6.97 -25.24 -4.36
CA TYR A 329 6.75 -24.01 -5.13
C TYR A 329 5.26 -23.74 -5.34
N THR A 330 4.53 -24.67 -5.98
CA THR A 330 3.12 -24.48 -6.28
C THR A 330 2.28 -24.34 -5.02
N LEU A 331 2.56 -25.10 -3.96
CA LEU A 331 1.84 -24.98 -2.69
C LEU A 331 1.93 -23.56 -2.11
N GLU A 332 3.13 -23.00 -2.04
CA GLU A 332 3.40 -21.73 -1.36
C GLU A 332 3.04 -20.55 -2.27
N SER A 333 3.41 -20.61 -3.56
CA SER A 333 3.08 -19.58 -4.53
C SER A 333 1.58 -19.46 -4.74
N SER A 334 0.85 -20.59 -4.79
CA SER A 334 -0.61 -20.54 -4.93
C SER A 334 -1.34 -20.16 -3.64
N ALA A 335 -0.72 -20.34 -2.47
CA ALA A 335 -1.28 -19.84 -1.22
C ALA A 335 -1.13 -18.32 -1.11
N SER A 336 0.02 -17.75 -1.50
CA SER A 336 0.16 -16.29 -1.63
C SER A 336 -0.75 -15.73 -2.73
N TRP A 337 -0.91 -16.44 -3.85
CA TRP A 337 -1.94 -16.10 -4.84
C TRP A 337 -3.33 -16.18 -4.24
N GLY A 338 -3.62 -17.17 -3.40
CA GLY A 338 -4.89 -17.28 -2.69
C GLY A 338 -5.16 -16.08 -1.79
N ALA A 339 -4.12 -15.47 -1.22
CA ALA A 339 -4.24 -14.23 -0.47
C ALA A 339 -4.63 -13.04 -1.35
N ASP A 340 -3.89 -12.84 -2.43
CA ASP A 340 -4.16 -11.79 -3.42
C ASP A 340 -5.51 -11.99 -4.13
N HIS A 341 -5.85 -13.23 -4.46
CA HIS A 341 -7.15 -13.62 -5.00
C HIS A 341 -8.27 -13.49 -3.99
N ASN A 342 -8.03 -13.29 -2.69
CA ASN A 342 -9.11 -12.95 -1.76
C ASN A 342 -9.17 -11.45 -1.47
N ILE A 343 -8.01 -10.80 -1.48
CA ILE A 343 -7.83 -9.35 -1.30
C ILE A 343 -6.81 -8.87 -2.34
N PRO A 344 -7.25 -8.38 -3.51
CA PRO A 344 -6.33 -7.94 -4.56
C PRO A 344 -5.38 -6.86 -4.05
N GLY A 345 -4.09 -6.98 -4.35
CA GLY A 345 -3.06 -6.06 -3.88
C GLY A 345 -2.78 -6.20 -2.37
N VAL A 346 -3.00 -7.37 -1.77
CA VAL A 346 -2.65 -7.58 -0.36
C VAL A 346 -1.15 -7.40 -0.14
N ASN A 347 -0.77 -6.70 0.92
CA ASN A 347 0.61 -6.40 1.25
C ASN A 347 1.39 -7.68 1.53
N ASP A 348 2.36 -7.99 0.67
CA ASP A 348 3.22 -9.16 0.81
C ASP A 348 4.70 -8.76 0.85
N SER A 349 5.29 -8.80 2.04
CA SER A 349 6.72 -8.51 2.26
C SER A 349 7.68 -9.55 1.68
N LEU A 350 7.18 -10.56 0.95
CA LEU A 350 7.97 -11.54 0.22
C LEU A 350 7.86 -11.38 -1.31
N LEU A 351 7.01 -10.49 -1.83
CA LEU A 351 6.82 -10.27 -3.28
C LEU A 351 8.16 -9.99 -4.01
N GLY A 352 8.95 -9.07 -3.46
CA GLY A 352 10.25 -8.66 -4.01
C GLY A 352 11.31 -9.75 -4.01
N HIS A 353 11.12 -10.86 -3.29
CA HIS A 353 12.06 -11.98 -3.38
C HIS A 353 11.99 -12.66 -4.76
N TYR A 354 10.92 -12.43 -5.54
CA TYR A 354 10.80 -12.80 -6.94
C TYR A 354 10.99 -11.60 -7.88
N THR A 355 10.23 -10.51 -7.69
CA THR A 355 10.19 -9.41 -8.67
C THR A 355 11.48 -8.61 -8.76
N LEU A 356 12.28 -8.59 -7.69
CA LEU A 356 13.63 -8.03 -7.68
C LEU A 356 14.70 -9.04 -8.09
N HIS A 357 14.36 -10.31 -8.32
CA HIS A 357 15.29 -11.37 -8.70
C HIS A 357 14.77 -12.26 -9.86
N PRO A 358 14.24 -11.67 -10.95
CA PRO A 358 13.50 -12.41 -11.98
C PRO A 358 14.35 -13.35 -12.82
N HIS A 359 15.69 -13.25 -12.73
CA HIS A 359 16.64 -14.11 -13.42
C HIS A 359 16.80 -15.48 -12.73
N ILE A 360 16.33 -15.63 -11.48
CA ILE A 360 16.29 -16.91 -10.78
C ILE A 360 15.14 -17.77 -11.35
N THR A 361 15.37 -19.08 -11.43
CA THR A 361 14.38 -20.06 -11.94
C THR A 361 13.04 -19.92 -11.20
N LEU A 362 11.91 -19.84 -11.92
CA LEU A 362 10.57 -19.57 -11.36
C LEU A 362 10.23 -20.40 -10.11
N TRP A 363 10.53 -21.70 -10.15
CA TRP A 363 10.23 -22.64 -9.07
C TRP A 363 11.33 -22.78 -8.02
N ALA A 364 12.23 -21.80 -7.89
CA ALA A 364 13.24 -21.80 -6.86
C ALA A 364 12.62 -21.73 -5.46
N ILE A 365 13.05 -22.69 -4.64
CA ILE A 365 12.79 -22.84 -3.20
C ILE A 365 14.10 -22.76 -2.40
N GLN A 366 14.02 -22.84 -1.06
CA GLN A 366 15.13 -22.69 -0.11
C GLN A 366 16.33 -23.58 -0.44
N ASP A 367 16.09 -24.82 -0.88
CA ASP A 367 17.14 -25.81 -1.12
C ASP A 367 17.60 -25.86 -2.59
N SER A 368 17.19 -24.89 -3.41
CA SER A 368 17.51 -24.87 -4.83
C SER A 368 18.98 -24.57 -5.08
N PRO A 369 19.60 -25.18 -6.11
CA PRO A 369 21.03 -25.04 -6.42
C PRO A 369 21.33 -23.76 -7.22
N VAL A 370 20.89 -22.60 -6.72
CA VAL A 370 21.03 -21.29 -7.38
C VAL A 370 22.07 -20.38 -6.71
N ASP A 371 22.95 -20.93 -5.86
CA ASP A 371 23.91 -20.18 -5.02
C ASP A 371 24.97 -19.37 -5.79
N HIS A 372 25.00 -19.49 -7.12
CA HIS A 372 25.89 -18.75 -8.00
C HIS A 372 25.21 -17.54 -8.66
N GLN A 373 23.89 -17.41 -8.54
CA GLN A 373 23.13 -16.27 -9.05
C GLN A 373 23.08 -15.13 -8.04
N TYR A 374 22.90 -13.90 -8.52
CA TYR A 374 22.71 -12.74 -7.66
C TYR A 374 21.36 -12.81 -6.92
N GLY A 375 21.36 -12.48 -5.62
CA GLY A 375 20.17 -12.59 -4.76
C GLY A 375 19.79 -14.01 -4.33
N HIS A 376 20.68 -15.00 -4.50
CA HIS A 376 20.46 -16.38 -4.05
C HIS A 376 20.17 -16.50 -2.55
N GLU A 377 20.61 -15.54 -1.73
CA GLU A 377 20.33 -15.43 -0.31
C GLU A 377 18.83 -15.39 -0.01
N PHE A 378 18.04 -14.84 -0.95
CA PHE A 378 16.61 -14.63 -0.83
C PHE A 378 15.76 -15.74 -1.47
N LYS A 379 16.38 -16.81 -1.99
CA LYS A 379 15.69 -17.95 -2.65
C LYS A 379 14.63 -18.63 -1.78
N GLY A 380 14.69 -18.47 -0.46
CA GLY A 380 13.66 -18.98 0.45
C GLY A 380 12.32 -18.24 0.36
N GLY A 381 12.35 -16.94 0.07
CA GLY A 381 11.16 -16.11 -0.17
C GLY A 381 10.69 -16.13 -1.63
N HIS A 382 11.55 -16.51 -2.57
CA HIS A 382 11.28 -16.49 -4.01
C HIS A 382 9.99 -17.24 -4.40
N GLN A 383 9.78 -18.44 -3.86
CA GLN A 383 8.55 -19.22 -4.10
C GLN A 383 7.26 -18.51 -3.64
N TYR A 384 7.34 -17.62 -2.64
CA TYR A 384 6.19 -16.87 -2.16
C TYR A 384 5.90 -15.74 -3.14
N GLY A 385 6.90 -14.89 -3.44
CA GLY A 385 6.73 -13.75 -4.33
C GLY A 385 6.37 -14.11 -5.77
N ALA A 386 6.74 -15.31 -6.22
CA ALA A 386 6.37 -15.83 -7.54
C ALA A 386 4.86 -16.04 -7.72
N TYR A 387 4.04 -15.83 -6.68
CA TYR A 387 2.58 -15.82 -6.79
C TYR A 387 2.06 -14.84 -7.83
N ILE A 388 2.79 -13.74 -8.06
CA ILE A 388 2.37 -12.66 -8.96
C ILE A 388 2.20 -13.15 -10.40
N PHE A 389 2.89 -14.22 -10.79
CA PHE A 389 2.65 -14.89 -12.07
C PHE A 389 1.27 -15.54 -12.14
N TRP A 390 0.84 -16.24 -11.09
CA TRP A 390 -0.51 -16.80 -11.00
C TRP A 390 -1.56 -15.69 -10.99
N SER A 391 -1.33 -14.61 -10.24
CA SER A 391 -2.23 -13.46 -10.22
C SER A 391 -2.37 -12.84 -11.59
N TRP A 392 -1.27 -12.72 -12.34
CA TRP A 392 -1.31 -12.19 -13.69
C TRP A 392 -2.11 -13.11 -14.63
N LEU A 393 -1.88 -14.42 -14.56
CA LEU A 393 -2.60 -15.39 -15.37
C LEU A 393 -4.11 -15.36 -15.11
N THR A 394 -4.52 -15.32 -13.83
CA THR A 394 -5.93 -15.38 -13.45
C THR A 394 -6.68 -14.08 -13.69
N ASN A 395 -5.99 -12.94 -13.58
CA ASN A 395 -6.62 -11.62 -13.66
C ASN A 395 -6.56 -11.00 -15.07
N TYR A 396 -5.56 -11.33 -15.89
CA TYR A 396 -5.34 -10.66 -17.19
C TYR A 396 -5.24 -11.57 -18.40
N ALA A 397 -4.80 -12.82 -18.25
CA ALA A 397 -4.44 -13.64 -19.42
C ALA A 397 -5.42 -14.79 -19.73
N VAL A 398 -6.01 -15.40 -18.71
CA VAL A 398 -6.78 -16.65 -18.87
C VAL A 398 -8.13 -16.55 -18.16
N SER A 399 -8.22 -17.04 -16.94
CA SER A 399 -9.46 -17.13 -16.19
C SER A 399 -9.18 -17.32 -14.70
N LYS A 400 -10.14 -16.92 -13.88
CA LYS A 400 -10.03 -17.08 -12.43
C LYS A 400 -10.13 -18.53 -11.97
N ASP A 401 -10.69 -19.43 -12.78
CA ASP A 401 -10.80 -20.87 -12.47
C ASP A 401 -9.53 -21.68 -12.79
N LEU A 402 -8.48 -21.03 -13.33
CA LEU A 402 -7.21 -21.66 -13.68
C LEU A 402 -6.64 -22.45 -12.51
N MET A 403 -6.59 -21.87 -11.31
CA MET A 403 -5.97 -22.52 -10.15
C MET A 403 -6.70 -23.80 -9.75
N GLY A 404 -8.03 -23.80 -9.67
CA GLY A 404 -8.78 -25.03 -9.47
C GLY A 404 -8.59 -26.01 -10.63
N GLY A 405 -8.46 -25.52 -11.87
CA GLY A 405 -8.06 -26.31 -13.03
C GLY A 405 -6.76 -27.08 -12.80
N VAL A 406 -5.69 -26.38 -12.43
CA VAL A 406 -4.36 -26.94 -12.15
C VAL A 406 -4.43 -28.02 -11.06
N PHE A 407 -5.10 -27.74 -9.94
CA PHE A 407 -5.19 -28.71 -8.83
C PHE A 407 -6.16 -29.88 -9.07
N ARG A 408 -7.09 -29.77 -10.04
CA ARG A 408 -7.97 -30.87 -10.47
C ARG A 408 -7.34 -31.74 -11.56
N ASP A 409 -6.34 -31.21 -12.26
CA ASP A 409 -5.75 -31.87 -13.41
C ASP A 409 -4.84 -33.02 -12.96
N SER A 410 -5.34 -34.25 -13.11
CA SER A 410 -4.74 -35.51 -12.69
C SER A 410 -3.93 -36.19 -13.78
N ARG A 411 -3.16 -35.42 -14.56
CA ARG A 411 -2.21 -36.03 -15.49
C ARG A 411 -1.04 -36.66 -14.73
N ASP A 412 -1.16 -37.98 -14.54
CA ASP A 412 -0.17 -38.84 -13.90
C ASP A 412 1.25 -38.55 -14.40
N GLY A 413 2.14 -38.22 -13.47
CA GLY A 413 3.58 -38.08 -13.71
C GLY A 413 4.04 -36.70 -14.15
N LEU A 414 3.15 -35.73 -14.40
CA LEU A 414 3.51 -34.33 -14.61
C LEU A 414 3.73 -33.62 -13.26
N ASN A 415 4.55 -32.56 -13.25
CA ASN A 415 4.55 -31.63 -12.13
C ASN A 415 3.49 -30.53 -12.32
N ASP A 416 3.25 -29.72 -11.30
CA ASP A 416 2.16 -28.76 -11.29
C ASP A 416 2.25 -27.70 -12.41
N LEU A 417 3.45 -27.21 -12.74
CA LEU A 417 3.65 -26.23 -13.82
C LEU A 417 3.48 -26.87 -15.20
N GLU A 418 3.93 -28.10 -15.38
CA GLU A 418 3.73 -28.88 -16.59
C GLU A 418 2.23 -29.19 -16.81
N ALA A 419 1.50 -29.48 -15.72
CA ALA A 419 0.05 -29.61 -15.74
C ALA A 419 -0.62 -28.26 -16.07
N ALA A 420 -0.19 -27.15 -15.47
CA ALA A 420 -0.70 -25.82 -15.78
C ALA A 420 -0.52 -25.46 -17.25
N ASN A 421 0.70 -25.63 -17.79
CA ASN A 421 1.01 -25.43 -19.20
C ASN A 421 0.08 -26.24 -20.10
N ALA A 422 -0.04 -27.52 -19.82
CA ALA A 422 -0.80 -28.41 -20.67
C ALA A 422 -2.33 -28.25 -20.47
N TYR A 423 -2.79 -27.65 -19.36
CA TYR A 423 -4.20 -27.30 -19.12
C TYR A 423 -4.56 -26.06 -19.94
N MET A 424 -3.71 -25.04 -19.87
CA MET A 424 -3.81 -23.82 -20.68
C MET A 424 -3.74 -24.13 -22.19
N ALA A 425 -2.84 -25.03 -22.60
CA ALA A 425 -2.75 -25.46 -24.00
C ALA A 425 -4.05 -26.15 -24.48
N ALA A 426 -4.73 -26.91 -23.62
CA ALA A 426 -6.02 -27.53 -23.96
C ALA A 426 -7.14 -26.49 -24.16
N GLN A 427 -6.97 -25.30 -23.57
CA GLN A 427 -7.86 -24.15 -23.74
C GLN A 427 -7.40 -23.19 -24.85
N GLY A 428 -6.29 -23.50 -25.53
CA GLY A 428 -5.78 -22.71 -26.66
C GLY A 428 -4.80 -21.60 -26.28
N HIS A 429 -4.31 -21.56 -25.04
CA HIS A 429 -3.32 -20.59 -24.58
C HIS A 429 -1.88 -21.12 -24.73
N ASP A 430 -0.94 -20.27 -25.14
CA ASP A 430 0.50 -20.55 -25.13
C ASP A 430 1.14 -19.97 -23.84
N MET A 431 1.37 -20.81 -22.84
CA MET A 431 1.94 -20.38 -21.56
C MET A 431 3.31 -19.72 -21.71
N LYS A 432 4.11 -20.11 -22.71
CA LYS A 432 5.43 -19.51 -22.93
C LYS A 432 5.31 -18.07 -23.44
N ALA A 433 4.37 -17.81 -24.34
CA ALA A 433 4.08 -16.46 -24.81
C ALA A 433 3.54 -15.60 -23.67
N LEU A 434 2.61 -16.17 -22.90
CA LEU A 434 2.02 -15.56 -21.72
C LEU A 434 3.08 -15.21 -20.66
N PHE A 435 4.05 -16.08 -20.39
CA PHE A 435 5.13 -15.78 -19.44
C PHE A 435 6.04 -14.64 -19.94
N ALA A 436 6.32 -14.58 -21.24
CA ALA A 436 7.07 -13.46 -21.80
C ALA A 436 6.27 -12.14 -21.72
N ASP A 437 4.97 -12.17 -21.97
CA ASP A 437 4.10 -11.00 -21.81
C ASP A 437 4.04 -10.56 -20.35
N PHE A 438 3.84 -11.51 -19.42
CA PHE A 438 3.93 -11.29 -17.98
C PHE A 438 5.22 -10.55 -17.60
N ALA A 439 6.39 -11.04 -18.03
CA ALA A 439 7.67 -10.39 -17.75
C ALA A 439 7.65 -8.91 -18.17
N ALA A 440 7.15 -8.61 -19.37
CA ALA A 440 7.05 -7.23 -19.87
C ALA A 440 6.10 -6.35 -19.04
N HIS A 441 4.97 -6.91 -18.58
CA HIS A 441 4.01 -6.20 -17.75
C HIS A 441 4.54 -5.93 -16.34
N ILE A 442 5.14 -6.93 -15.66
CA ILE A 442 5.62 -6.72 -14.28
C ILE A 442 6.84 -5.79 -14.22
N THR A 443 7.71 -5.81 -15.26
CA THR A 443 8.88 -4.93 -15.32
C THR A 443 8.49 -3.45 -15.27
N THR A 444 7.30 -3.10 -15.78
CA THR A 444 6.79 -1.72 -15.77
C THR A 444 5.57 -1.53 -14.88
N TRP A 445 5.26 -2.51 -14.03
CA TRP A 445 4.07 -2.53 -13.16
C TRP A 445 2.75 -2.22 -13.88
N ASP A 446 2.60 -2.71 -15.12
CA ASP A 446 1.35 -2.59 -15.88
C ASP A 446 0.35 -3.68 -15.50
N MET A 447 -0.18 -3.56 -14.28
CA MET A 447 -1.18 -4.46 -13.69
C MET A 447 -2.19 -3.64 -12.88
N VAL A 448 -3.41 -4.18 -12.72
CA VAL A 448 -4.37 -3.65 -11.75
C VAL A 448 -3.83 -3.92 -10.34
N GLU A 449 -3.97 -2.95 -9.44
CA GLU A 449 -3.32 -2.91 -8.10
C GLU A 449 -1.79 -2.70 -8.11
N SER A 450 -1.23 -2.18 -9.21
CA SER A 450 0.21 -1.91 -9.34
C SER A 450 0.82 -1.09 -8.20
N VAL A 451 0.09 -0.14 -7.62
CA VAL A 451 0.57 0.66 -6.47
C VAL A 451 0.78 -0.23 -5.23
N ALA A 452 -0.13 -1.18 -4.99
CA ALA A 452 -0.02 -2.08 -3.86
C ALA A 452 1.09 -3.13 -4.06
N TYR A 453 1.28 -3.61 -5.29
CA TYR A 453 2.41 -4.48 -5.60
C TYR A 453 3.76 -3.76 -5.52
N GLN A 454 3.85 -2.50 -5.94
CA GLN A 454 5.04 -1.66 -5.74
C GLN A 454 5.36 -1.51 -4.25
N ALA A 455 4.38 -1.15 -3.43
CA ALA A 455 4.55 -1.05 -1.98
C ALA A 455 4.98 -2.39 -1.35
N SER A 456 4.50 -3.52 -1.88
CA SER A 456 4.91 -4.87 -1.45
C SER A 456 6.34 -5.22 -1.88
N GLU A 457 6.77 -4.84 -3.08
CA GLU A 457 8.15 -4.94 -3.56
C GLU A 457 9.10 -4.11 -2.69
N GLU A 458 8.74 -2.86 -2.36
CA GLU A 458 9.49 -1.99 -1.45
C GLU A 458 9.56 -2.53 -0.02
N ALA A 459 8.44 -3.05 0.50
CA ALA A 459 8.41 -3.73 1.80
C ALA A 459 9.30 -4.98 1.81
N SER A 460 9.34 -5.70 0.69
CA SER A 460 10.23 -6.84 0.51
C SER A 460 11.70 -6.42 0.47
N LEU A 461 12.04 -5.34 -0.23
CA LEU A 461 13.40 -4.80 -0.27
C LEU A 461 13.88 -4.41 1.13
N ARG A 462 13.07 -3.66 1.89
CA ARG A 462 13.38 -3.33 3.30
C ARG A 462 13.62 -4.58 4.15
N ARG A 463 12.77 -5.59 4.01
CA ARG A 463 12.93 -6.88 4.71
C ARG A 463 14.22 -7.58 4.31
N MET A 464 14.59 -7.57 3.03
CA MET A 464 15.82 -8.21 2.54
C MET A 464 17.06 -7.51 3.09
N LEU A 465 17.06 -6.16 3.11
CA LEU A 465 18.11 -5.34 3.72
C LEU A 465 18.27 -5.64 5.23
N ASP A 466 17.16 -5.84 5.95
CA ASP A 466 17.18 -6.16 7.38
C ASP A 466 17.69 -7.58 7.68
N VAL A 467 17.28 -8.58 6.87
CA VAL A 467 17.54 -10.00 7.14
C VAL A 467 18.93 -10.43 6.69
N SER A 468 19.44 -9.87 5.59
CA SER A 468 20.78 -10.18 5.06
C SER A 468 21.42 -8.90 4.50
N PRO A 469 21.84 -7.96 5.36
CA PRO A 469 22.49 -6.71 4.94
C PRO A 469 23.82 -6.95 4.20
N GLU A 470 24.44 -8.11 4.41
CA GLU A 470 25.69 -8.51 3.77
C GLU A 470 25.53 -9.10 2.35
N ALA A 471 24.30 -9.32 1.87
CA ALA A 471 24.07 -9.82 0.53
C ALA A 471 24.66 -8.85 -0.52
N GLY A 472 25.27 -9.40 -1.57
CA GLY A 472 25.97 -8.57 -2.56
C GLY A 472 25.06 -7.65 -3.39
N THR A 473 23.78 -8.00 -3.49
CA THR A 473 22.75 -7.30 -4.27
C THR A 473 21.39 -7.58 -3.64
N HIS A 474 20.51 -6.57 -3.57
CA HIS A 474 19.13 -6.72 -3.07
C HIS A 474 18.07 -6.37 -4.12
N ASP A 475 18.42 -5.54 -5.10
CA ASP A 475 17.60 -5.21 -6.26
C ASP A 475 18.33 -5.61 -7.54
N ASN A 476 17.82 -6.66 -8.17
CA ASN A 476 18.29 -7.20 -9.44
C ASN A 476 17.17 -7.20 -10.50
N LYS A 477 16.14 -6.35 -10.31
CA LYS A 477 14.99 -6.24 -11.23
C LYS A 477 15.43 -5.89 -12.64
N PHE A 478 16.40 -4.97 -12.73
CA PHE A 478 17.08 -4.63 -13.97
C PHE A 478 18.48 -5.19 -13.93
N THR A 479 18.80 -6.03 -14.92
CA THR A 479 20.14 -6.59 -15.10
C THR A 479 21.14 -5.48 -15.38
N GLN A 480 20.77 -4.51 -16.23
CA GLN A 480 21.54 -3.28 -16.44
C GLN A 480 20.61 -2.11 -16.82
N ILE A 481 21.01 -0.90 -16.42
CA ILE A 481 20.37 0.37 -16.82
C ILE A 481 21.36 1.17 -17.67
N PHE A 482 20.97 1.48 -18.89
CA PHE A 482 21.73 2.23 -19.88
C PHE A 482 21.21 3.67 -20.03
N ASN A 483 22.10 4.57 -20.42
CA ASN A 483 21.71 5.85 -21.02
C ASN A 483 21.24 5.65 -22.48
N TYR A 484 20.91 6.73 -23.18
CA TYR A 484 20.44 6.70 -24.57
C TYR A 484 21.40 6.05 -25.59
N GLU A 485 22.67 5.80 -25.26
CA GLU A 485 23.58 5.10 -26.16
C GLU A 485 23.38 3.57 -26.11
N GLY A 486 22.71 3.05 -25.08
CA GLY A 486 22.59 1.63 -24.83
C GLY A 486 23.97 0.99 -24.62
N THR A 487 24.27 -0.09 -25.34
CA THR A 487 25.58 -0.74 -25.40
C THR A 487 26.54 -0.05 -26.40
N GLY A 488 26.12 1.02 -27.07
CA GLY A 488 26.94 1.72 -28.06
C GLY A 488 27.27 0.85 -29.29
N ASN A 489 26.37 -0.06 -29.65
CA ASN A 489 26.56 -1.07 -30.71
C ASN A 489 27.70 -2.06 -30.43
N ASN A 490 28.07 -2.24 -29.17
CA ASN A 490 28.95 -3.33 -28.74
C ASN A 490 28.12 -4.53 -28.30
N TRP A 491 28.64 -5.71 -28.61
CA TRP A 491 28.14 -6.95 -28.02
C TRP A 491 28.66 -7.07 -26.60
N THR A 492 27.75 -7.38 -25.69
CA THR A 492 28.01 -7.56 -24.27
C THR A 492 27.64 -9.00 -23.89
N ASP A 493 28.58 -9.71 -23.29
CA ASP A 493 28.37 -11.03 -22.72
C ASP A 493 27.58 -10.91 -21.41
N MET A 494 26.78 -11.91 -21.07
CA MET A 494 26.05 -11.92 -19.80
C MET A 494 26.99 -12.14 -18.61
N ASP A 495 26.79 -11.40 -17.53
CA ASP A 495 27.45 -11.72 -16.26
C ASP A 495 26.91 -13.06 -15.74
N THR A 496 27.84 -13.95 -15.37
CA THR A 496 27.56 -15.26 -14.77
C THR A 496 26.51 -15.24 -13.65
N GLY A 497 26.44 -14.17 -12.84
CA GLY A 497 25.44 -14.06 -11.77
C GLY A 497 24.02 -13.76 -12.26
N TYR A 498 23.87 -13.23 -13.47
CA TYR A 498 22.60 -12.85 -14.09
C TYR A 498 22.11 -13.82 -15.17
N VAL A 499 22.90 -14.84 -15.52
CA VAL A 499 22.47 -15.85 -16.50
C VAL A 499 21.12 -16.45 -16.05
N PRO A 500 20.05 -16.30 -16.85
CA PRO A 500 18.71 -16.61 -16.41
C PRO A 500 18.51 -18.13 -16.29
N GLY A 501 17.76 -18.52 -15.28
CA GLY A 501 17.33 -19.90 -15.06
C GLY A 501 16.23 -20.34 -16.02
N SER A 502 15.53 -21.43 -15.69
CA SER A 502 14.35 -21.88 -16.45
C SER A 502 13.11 -21.06 -16.05
N TRP A 503 12.32 -20.60 -17.03
CA TRP A 503 11.15 -19.75 -16.76
C TRP A 503 11.55 -18.50 -15.97
N ALA A 504 12.57 -17.81 -16.46
CA ALA A 504 13.17 -16.63 -15.85
C ALA A 504 13.35 -15.55 -16.91
N PHE A 505 13.71 -14.33 -16.49
CA PHE A 505 14.00 -13.27 -17.45
C PHE A 505 15.00 -12.25 -16.91
N ASN A 506 15.69 -11.63 -17.85
CA ASN A 506 16.47 -10.42 -17.62
C ASN A 506 15.73 -9.24 -18.23
N ALA A 507 15.77 -8.09 -17.55
CA ALA A 507 15.26 -6.83 -18.06
C ALA A 507 16.39 -5.79 -18.13
N PHE A 508 16.46 -5.08 -19.24
CA PHE A 508 17.40 -3.99 -19.48
C PHE A 508 16.62 -2.70 -19.70
N LYS A 509 17.00 -1.62 -19.01
CA LYS A 509 16.34 -0.32 -19.11
C LYS A 509 17.24 0.67 -19.85
N VAL A 510 16.70 1.38 -20.83
CA VAL A 510 17.36 2.50 -21.53
C VAL A 510 16.60 3.77 -21.21
N LYS A 511 17.28 4.76 -20.62
CA LYS A 511 16.68 6.04 -20.20
C LYS A 511 17.40 7.25 -20.81
N GLY A 512 16.75 8.42 -20.72
CA GLY A 512 17.32 9.69 -21.19
C GLY A 512 17.31 9.84 -22.71
N ILE A 513 16.31 9.27 -23.38
CA ILE A 513 16.14 9.36 -24.84
C ILE A 513 15.53 10.72 -25.18
N THR A 514 16.33 11.65 -25.68
CA THR A 514 15.89 13.04 -25.91
C THR A 514 15.35 13.33 -27.31
N GLU A 515 15.47 12.37 -28.23
CA GLU A 515 14.99 12.50 -29.61
C GLU A 515 14.37 11.20 -30.11
N ASP A 516 13.35 11.31 -30.96
CA ASP A 516 12.70 10.17 -31.61
C ASP A 516 13.74 9.30 -32.32
N SER A 517 13.92 8.08 -31.81
CA SER A 517 15.01 7.19 -32.20
C SER A 517 14.50 5.78 -32.46
N ASN A 518 15.11 5.08 -33.42
CA ASN A 518 14.82 3.66 -33.63
C ASN A 518 15.87 2.83 -32.92
N TYR A 519 15.56 2.14 -31.83
CA TYR A 519 16.52 1.28 -31.13
C TYR A 519 16.56 -0.11 -31.72
N THR A 520 17.76 -0.61 -32.02
CA THR A 520 18.00 -2.03 -32.29
C THR A 520 18.21 -2.74 -30.96
N ILE A 521 17.49 -3.85 -30.77
CA ILE A 521 17.72 -4.84 -29.71
C ILE A 521 18.15 -6.11 -30.42
N ALA A 522 19.37 -6.58 -30.18
CA ALA A 522 19.94 -7.78 -30.75
C ALA A 522 20.36 -8.74 -29.64
N VAL A 523 20.11 -10.03 -29.87
CA VAL A 523 20.44 -11.13 -28.96
C VAL A 523 21.10 -12.23 -29.78
N LYS A 524 22.10 -12.87 -29.20
CA LYS A 524 22.79 -14.01 -29.81
C LYS A 524 22.99 -15.08 -28.75
N VAL A 525 22.29 -16.20 -28.91
CA VAL A 525 22.37 -17.33 -27.98
C VAL A 525 23.67 -18.10 -28.20
N ASP A 526 24.33 -18.57 -27.13
CA ASP A 526 25.46 -19.48 -27.30
C ASP A 526 24.96 -20.92 -27.49
N ALA A 527 24.88 -21.40 -28.74
CA ALA A 527 24.40 -22.74 -29.04
C ALA A 527 25.31 -23.88 -28.53
N GLU A 528 26.56 -23.61 -28.15
CA GLU A 528 27.47 -24.62 -27.57
C GLU A 528 27.28 -24.75 -26.05
N ASN A 529 26.97 -23.64 -25.37
CA ASN A 529 26.77 -23.62 -23.91
C ASN A 529 25.32 -23.90 -23.49
N ASN A 530 24.35 -23.74 -24.40
CA ASN A 530 22.94 -23.97 -24.12
C ASN A 530 22.48 -25.40 -24.50
N PRO A 531 21.55 -25.99 -23.74
CA PRO A 531 20.94 -27.27 -24.11
C PRO A 531 20.05 -27.13 -25.34
N ALA A 532 19.86 -28.22 -26.08
CA ALA A 532 19.09 -28.23 -27.33
C ALA A 532 17.61 -27.87 -27.19
N HIS A 533 17.07 -27.90 -25.96
CA HIS A 533 15.68 -27.52 -25.63
C HIS A 533 15.57 -26.10 -25.04
N ALA A 534 16.64 -25.31 -25.10
CA ALA A 534 16.59 -23.89 -24.76
C ALA A 534 15.59 -23.16 -25.68
N ASP A 535 14.77 -22.31 -25.07
CA ASP A 535 13.74 -21.52 -25.74
C ASP A 535 13.83 -20.09 -25.20
N PHE A 536 14.10 -19.14 -26.10
CA PHE A 536 14.26 -17.73 -25.77
C PHE A 536 13.17 -16.92 -26.44
N ARG A 537 12.66 -15.90 -25.73
CA ARG A 537 11.64 -14.98 -26.22
C ARG A 537 12.04 -13.55 -25.92
N GLY A 538 11.83 -12.67 -26.90
CA GLY A 538 12.11 -11.25 -26.78
C GLY A 538 10.84 -10.45 -26.50
N ARG A 539 10.94 -9.48 -25.60
CA ARG A 539 9.95 -8.42 -25.45
C ARG A 539 10.65 -7.07 -25.38
N ALA A 540 9.98 -6.05 -25.90
CA ALA A 540 10.35 -4.68 -25.63
C ALA A 540 9.12 -3.88 -25.18
N VAL A 541 9.31 -2.98 -24.23
CA VAL A 541 8.29 -2.05 -23.75
C VAL A 541 8.80 -0.63 -23.99
N VAL A 542 8.03 0.15 -24.74
CA VAL A 542 8.23 1.59 -24.83
C VAL A 542 7.28 2.24 -23.84
N TYR A 543 7.85 2.88 -22.83
CA TYR A 543 7.11 3.43 -21.70
C TYR A 543 7.21 4.95 -21.69
N ASN A 544 6.06 5.61 -21.57
CA ASN A 544 5.98 7.04 -21.36
C ASN A 544 5.82 7.31 -19.85
N PRO A 545 6.86 7.78 -19.15
CA PRO A 545 6.79 8.02 -17.71
C PRO A 545 5.75 9.10 -17.35
N SER A 546 5.60 10.15 -18.17
CA SER A 546 4.67 11.25 -17.90
C SER A 546 3.19 10.87 -17.95
N THR A 547 2.82 9.89 -18.78
CA THR A 547 1.42 9.50 -19.01
C THR A 547 1.08 8.11 -18.50
N GLY A 548 2.09 7.30 -18.19
CA GLY A 548 1.90 5.88 -17.92
C GLY A 548 1.59 5.05 -19.19
N ALA A 549 1.68 5.60 -20.40
CA ALA A 549 1.38 4.81 -21.60
C ALA A 549 2.50 3.79 -21.88
N ARG A 550 2.13 2.54 -22.18
CA ARG A 550 3.05 1.49 -22.65
C ARG A 550 2.72 1.05 -24.08
N SER A 551 3.74 0.69 -24.84
CA SER A 551 3.61 -0.06 -26.10
C SER A 551 4.49 -1.29 -26.05
N TYR A 552 3.92 -2.45 -26.38
CA TYR A 552 4.56 -3.76 -26.25
C TYR A 552 4.96 -4.31 -27.62
N TYR A 553 6.18 -4.83 -27.72
CA TYR A 553 6.75 -5.33 -28.96
C TYR A 553 7.35 -6.73 -28.74
N PRO A 554 6.67 -7.81 -29.16
CA PRO A 554 7.25 -9.13 -29.18
C PRO A 554 8.24 -9.30 -30.34
N PHE A 555 9.31 -10.06 -30.11
CA PHE A 555 10.22 -10.50 -31.16
C PHE A 555 10.79 -11.89 -30.86
N ASP A 556 11.13 -12.61 -31.93
CA ASP A 556 11.67 -13.96 -31.83
C ASP A 556 13.19 -13.93 -31.57
N ILE A 557 13.68 -14.90 -30.78
CA ILE A 557 15.10 -15.11 -30.54
C ILE A 557 15.44 -16.53 -31.00
N ASP A 558 16.35 -16.66 -31.96
CA ASP A 558 16.82 -17.94 -32.46
C ASP A 558 17.81 -18.59 -31.47
N SER A 559 17.54 -19.84 -31.10
CA SER A 559 18.40 -20.66 -30.25
C SER A 559 19.51 -21.39 -31.03
N SER A 560 19.60 -21.23 -32.35
CA SER A 560 20.65 -21.81 -33.21
C SER A 560 22.03 -21.14 -33.06
N GLY A 561 22.09 -20.04 -32.32
CA GLY A 561 23.26 -19.17 -32.15
C GLY A 561 23.45 -18.14 -33.26
N GLU A 562 22.47 -18.04 -34.17
CA GLU A 562 22.34 -16.91 -35.07
C GLU A 562 21.90 -15.64 -34.32
N THR A 563 22.42 -14.49 -34.75
CA THR A 563 21.98 -13.20 -34.23
C THR A 563 20.52 -12.96 -34.59
N SER A 564 19.70 -12.75 -33.57
CA SER A 564 18.29 -12.37 -33.68
C SER A 564 18.09 -10.96 -33.12
N GLY A 565 17.02 -10.28 -33.52
CA GLY A 565 16.77 -8.94 -33.00
C GLY A 565 15.62 -8.22 -33.69
N THR A 566 15.30 -7.05 -33.17
CA THR A 566 14.25 -6.17 -33.68
C THR A 566 14.68 -4.71 -33.61
N THR A 567 14.01 -3.86 -34.38
CA THR A 567 14.17 -2.41 -34.31
C THR A 567 12.86 -1.77 -33.88
N ILE A 568 12.88 -1.06 -32.76
CA ILE A 568 11.70 -0.47 -32.12
C ILE A 568 11.77 1.06 -32.21
N PRO A 569 10.73 1.75 -32.70
CA PRO A 569 10.65 3.20 -32.61
C PRO A 569 10.38 3.61 -31.15
N VAL A 570 11.22 4.49 -30.63
CA VAL A 570 11.13 5.04 -29.27
C VAL A 570 11.06 6.56 -29.39
N PRO A 571 9.91 7.18 -29.08
CA PRO A 571 9.81 8.63 -29.12
C PRO A 571 10.70 9.29 -28.05
N ALA A 572 10.98 10.58 -28.23
CA ALA A 572 11.63 11.39 -27.20
C ALA A 572 10.87 11.29 -25.85
N ASP A 573 11.62 11.38 -24.77
CA ASP A 573 11.14 11.35 -23.37
C ASP A 573 10.46 10.04 -22.97
N HIS A 574 10.56 9.00 -23.80
CA HIS A 574 10.17 7.64 -23.43
C HIS A 574 11.37 6.84 -22.94
N GLU A 575 11.07 5.82 -22.15
CA GLU A 575 12.02 4.80 -21.74
C GLU A 575 11.81 3.54 -22.60
N LEU A 576 12.90 2.81 -22.86
CA LEU A 576 12.85 1.50 -23.51
C LEU A 576 13.27 0.42 -22.53
N TYR A 577 12.43 -0.59 -22.37
CA TYR A 577 12.74 -1.80 -21.63
C TYR A 577 12.91 -2.94 -22.63
N ALA A 578 14.06 -3.61 -22.64
CA ALA A 578 14.31 -4.79 -23.44
C ALA A 578 14.38 -6.01 -22.51
N LEU A 579 13.64 -7.07 -22.83
CA LEU A 579 13.58 -8.28 -22.04
C LEU A 579 14.01 -9.49 -22.87
N VAL A 580 14.80 -10.35 -22.24
CA VAL A 580 15.15 -11.68 -22.75
C VAL A 580 14.62 -12.69 -21.75
N VAL A 581 13.71 -13.54 -22.23
CA VAL A 581 12.92 -14.46 -21.41
C VAL A 581 13.24 -15.89 -21.81
N THR A 582 13.43 -16.77 -20.84
CA THR A 582 13.73 -18.20 -21.06
C THR A 582 12.50 -19.05 -20.74
N THR A 583 12.02 -19.85 -21.68
CA THR A 583 10.80 -20.69 -21.51
C THR A 583 11.00 -22.12 -22.02
N PRO A 584 12.02 -22.85 -21.51
CA PRO A 584 12.32 -24.21 -21.94
C PRO A 584 11.12 -25.16 -21.68
N ASP A 585 11.05 -26.25 -22.45
CA ASP A 585 10.03 -27.30 -22.27
C ASP A 585 10.26 -28.20 -21.04
N THR A 586 11.26 -27.86 -20.20
CA THR A 586 11.61 -28.58 -18.98
C THR A 586 11.13 -27.82 -17.74
N PHE A 587 10.38 -28.49 -16.87
CA PHE A 587 9.72 -27.89 -15.70
C PHE A 587 10.30 -28.36 -14.35
N ARG A 588 11.53 -28.89 -14.32
CA ARG A 588 12.09 -29.58 -13.13
C ARG A 588 13.52 -29.22 -12.82
N ASP A 589 14.30 -28.96 -13.86
CA ASP A 589 15.75 -28.83 -13.75
C ASP A 589 16.15 -27.37 -13.56
N PHE A 590 17.24 -27.15 -12.82
CA PHE A 590 17.84 -25.83 -12.61
C PHE A 590 18.95 -25.62 -13.64
N GLU A 591 18.53 -25.49 -14.90
CA GLU A 591 19.41 -25.13 -16.03
C GLU A 591 19.44 -23.62 -16.23
N PHE A 592 20.56 -23.13 -16.78
CA PHE A 592 20.86 -21.71 -16.97
C PHE A 592 21.19 -21.46 -18.44
N TYR A 593 20.72 -20.34 -18.97
CA TYR A 593 20.68 -20.11 -20.42
C TYR A 593 21.44 -18.85 -20.83
N ASP A 594 22.62 -19.04 -21.43
CA ASP A 594 23.59 -17.97 -21.69
C ASP A 594 23.38 -17.31 -23.06
N TYR A 595 23.65 -16.00 -23.15
CA TYR A 595 23.50 -15.23 -24.39
C TYR A 595 24.28 -13.91 -24.36
N ASP A 596 24.65 -13.44 -25.55
CA ASP A 596 25.19 -12.10 -25.76
C ASP A 596 24.05 -11.16 -26.21
N PHE A 597 24.17 -9.87 -25.90
CA PHE A 597 23.19 -8.87 -26.34
C PHE A 597 23.83 -7.55 -26.80
N ALA A 598 23.08 -6.79 -27.59
CA ALA A 598 23.41 -5.41 -27.95
C ALA A 598 22.11 -4.58 -28.06
N ILE A 599 22.09 -3.39 -27.47
CA ILE A 599 20.93 -2.48 -27.47
C ILE A 599 21.45 -1.10 -27.85
N TYR A 600 21.00 -0.48 -28.95
CA TYR A 600 21.59 0.80 -29.40
C TYR A 600 20.69 1.52 -30.42
N PRO A 601 20.80 2.87 -30.57
CA PRO A 601 20.07 3.61 -31.58
C PRO A 601 20.56 3.29 -33.01
N SER A 602 19.63 3.02 -33.92
CA SER A 602 19.86 2.60 -35.31
C SER A 602 20.02 3.83 -36.20
N GLY A 603 21.20 4.01 -36.81
CA GLY A 603 21.45 5.06 -37.81
C GLY A 603 22.53 6.10 -37.47
N GLY A 604 23.23 5.97 -36.34
CA GLY A 604 24.45 6.74 -36.09
C GLY A 604 25.64 6.17 -36.83
N ASP A 605 26.36 7.00 -37.61
CA ASP A 605 27.69 6.66 -38.11
C ASP A 605 28.54 6.17 -36.94
N VAL A 606 29.06 4.94 -37.03
CA VAL A 606 30.05 4.41 -36.09
C VAL A 606 31.26 5.33 -36.12
N LYS A 607 31.41 6.19 -35.12
CA LYS A 607 32.68 6.88 -34.87
C LYS A 607 33.63 5.90 -34.21
N VAL A 608 34.36 5.16 -35.04
CA VAL A 608 35.70 4.70 -34.65
C VAL A 608 36.68 5.80 -35.05
N ASP A 609 37.28 6.47 -34.08
CA ASP A 609 38.72 6.69 -34.16
C ASP A 609 39.34 6.81 -32.75
N PRO A 610 40.57 6.28 -32.60
CA PRO A 610 41.16 5.92 -31.32
C PRO A 610 41.88 7.10 -30.68
N ILE A 611 41.88 7.15 -29.35
CA ILE A 611 43.05 7.25 -28.46
C ILE A 611 42.52 7.23 -27.02
N GLY A 612 42.88 6.18 -26.29
CA GLY A 612 42.95 6.14 -24.82
C GLY A 612 41.73 5.57 -24.12
N GLU A 613 41.86 4.37 -23.56
CA GLU A 613 41.08 3.99 -22.38
C GLU A 613 41.25 5.05 -21.28
N ALA A 614 40.13 5.52 -20.73
CA ALA A 614 39.97 5.98 -19.35
C ALA A 614 38.47 5.83 -18.99
N PRO A 615 38.12 5.60 -17.71
CA PRO A 615 36.90 4.92 -17.26
C PRO A 615 35.62 5.77 -17.43
N ALA A 616 34.46 5.20 -17.07
CA ALA A 616 33.20 5.92 -16.84
C ALA A 616 33.47 7.36 -16.42
N GLY A 617 32.92 8.34 -17.15
CA GLY A 617 33.12 9.74 -16.79
C GLY A 617 32.54 9.96 -15.41
N ASP A 618 33.41 10.14 -14.41
CA ASP A 618 33.04 10.46 -13.03
C ASP A 618 32.03 11.62 -13.04
N VAL A 619 30.78 11.33 -12.71
CA VAL A 619 29.73 12.33 -12.55
C VAL A 619 29.72 12.79 -11.09
N VAL A 620 29.55 14.09 -10.88
CA VAL A 620 29.27 14.65 -9.55
C VAL A 620 27.75 14.67 -9.36
N LYS A 621 27.24 13.90 -8.40
CA LYS A 621 25.83 13.94 -8.00
C LYS A 621 25.57 15.22 -7.21
N VAL A 622 24.49 15.94 -7.52
CA VAL A 622 24.14 17.22 -6.89
C VAL A 622 22.80 17.12 -6.18
N VAL A 623 22.80 17.18 -4.85
CA VAL A 623 21.56 17.32 -4.07
C VAL A 623 21.31 18.80 -3.84
N VAL A 624 20.17 19.31 -4.32
CA VAL A 624 19.80 20.72 -4.21
C VAL A 624 18.92 20.90 -2.99
N MET A 625 19.36 21.70 -2.02
CA MET A 625 18.58 22.08 -0.84
C MET A 625 18.12 23.52 -0.98
N ALA A 626 16.82 23.76 -1.01
CA ALA A 626 16.23 25.08 -1.21
C ALA A 626 15.20 25.44 -0.11
N GLY A 627 15.12 26.73 0.22
CA GLY A 627 14.07 27.26 1.10
C GLY A 627 14.54 28.32 2.10
N GLN A 628 13.74 28.57 3.14
CA GLN A 628 13.99 29.66 4.08
C GLN A 628 14.88 29.29 5.27
N SER A 629 15.14 28.00 5.50
CA SER A 629 15.80 27.59 6.74
C SER A 629 17.27 28.00 6.70
N ASN A 630 17.60 29.10 7.39
CA ASN A 630 18.97 29.55 7.61
C ASN A 630 19.72 28.67 8.62
N MET A 631 19.00 27.75 9.28
CA MET A 631 19.45 26.60 10.09
C MET A 631 20.50 26.94 11.18
N GLU A 632 20.08 26.86 12.44
CA GLU A 632 20.81 27.42 13.59
C GLU A 632 21.44 26.37 14.54
N GLY A 633 22.00 25.28 14.01
CA GLY A 633 22.85 24.38 14.82
C GLY A 633 24.16 25.07 15.22
N ASN A 634 24.64 25.01 16.47
CA ASN A 634 25.87 25.71 16.90
C ASN A 634 27.06 24.73 17.06
N ASN A 635 28.25 25.11 16.57
CA ASN A 635 29.49 24.32 16.58
C ASN A 635 30.48 24.73 17.71
N THR A 636 30.06 25.52 18.71
CA THR A 636 30.97 25.93 19.79
C THR A 636 31.21 24.80 20.81
N ARG A 637 32.48 24.43 21.00
CA ARG A 637 32.97 23.61 22.13
C ARG A 637 32.54 24.22 23.48
N LEU A 638 32.49 23.35 24.48
CA LEU A 638 31.98 23.49 25.86
C LEU A 638 32.45 24.68 26.73
N ASP A 639 33.14 25.70 26.22
CA ASP A 639 33.68 26.81 27.02
C ASP A 639 32.62 27.85 27.43
N ARG A 640 31.57 28.07 26.63
CA ARG A 640 30.45 28.95 27.04
C ARG A 640 29.43 28.32 27.99
N LEU A 641 29.33 26.99 28.05
CA LEU A 641 28.37 26.32 28.94
C LEU A 641 28.82 26.42 30.41
N GLN A 642 30.13 26.39 30.68
CA GLN A 642 30.67 26.65 32.02
C GLN A 642 30.45 28.10 32.48
N GLU A 643 30.50 29.06 31.55
CA GLU A 643 30.16 30.46 31.82
C GLU A 643 28.65 30.60 32.11
N LEU A 644 27.79 29.99 31.30
CA LEU A 644 26.32 29.99 31.47
C LEU A 644 25.85 29.26 32.74
N ILE A 645 26.48 28.13 33.10
CA ILE A 645 26.20 27.39 34.34
C ILE A 645 26.70 28.17 35.57
N CYS A 646 27.82 28.91 35.47
CA CYS A 646 28.28 29.79 36.57
C CYS A 646 27.36 31.01 36.73
N HIS A 647 26.91 31.62 35.63
CA HIS A 647 25.97 32.74 35.64
C HIS A 647 24.56 32.34 36.11
N ALA A 648 24.06 31.16 35.73
CA ALA A 648 22.77 30.65 36.19
C ALA A 648 22.76 30.26 37.68
N ASN A 649 23.92 29.91 38.26
CA ASN A 649 24.06 29.61 39.70
C ASN A 649 24.38 30.84 40.57
N ALA A 650 24.94 31.91 40.00
CA ALA A 650 25.15 33.17 40.71
C ALA A 650 23.84 33.82 41.18
N ASP A 651 22.72 33.53 40.51
CA ASP A 651 21.38 34.00 40.88
C ASP A 651 20.76 33.27 42.09
N TYR A 652 21.34 32.14 42.54
CA TYR A 652 20.80 31.35 43.66
C TYR A 652 21.58 31.49 44.97
N THR A 653 22.71 32.21 45.00
CA THR A 653 23.41 32.52 46.26
C THR A 653 23.75 33.99 46.37
N PHE A 654 23.21 34.65 47.41
CA PHE A 654 23.71 35.95 47.88
C PHE A 654 25.20 35.83 48.26
N GLY A 655 26.10 36.25 47.37
CA GLY A 655 27.53 36.45 47.65
C GLY A 655 28.44 35.97 46.52
N ASP A 656 29.43 36.79 46.16
CA ASP A 656 30.43 36.58 45.11
C ASP A 656 31.02 35.15 45.12
N VAL A 657 30.64 34.32 44.15
CA VAL A 657 31.31 33.05 43.86
C VAL A 657 32.32 33.26 42.73
N ASP A 658 33.60 33.13 43.07
CA ASP A 658 34.71 33.12 42.11
C ASP A 658 34.72 31.77 41.37
N CYS A 659 34.51 31.77 40.05
CA CYS A 659 34.38 30.58 39.18
C CYS A 659 35.73 29.87 38.94
N GLY A 660 36.49 29.63 40.00
CA GLY A 660 37.75 28.89 39.98
C GLY A 660 37.62 27.53 40.65
N SER A 661 37.48 26.47 39.86
CA SER A 661 37.70 25.05 40.23
C SER A 661 36.72 24.38 41.19
N THR A 662 35.65 23.75 40.67
CA THR A 662 35.12 22.50 41.27
C THR A 662 34.25 21.73 40.28
N VAL A 663 34.59 20.47 40.05
CA VAL A 663 33.78 19.49 39.31
C VAL A 663 32.79 18.85 40.30
N ILE A 664 31.49 18.87 40.00
CA ILE A 664 30.45 18.22 40.82
C ILE A 664 30.38 16.73 40.41
N SER A 665 30.29 15.82 41.37
CA SER A 665 30.28 14.37 41.12
C SER A 665 28.87 13.76 41.00
N ASN A 666 28.73 12.67 40.23
CA ASN A 666 27.47 11.96 39.94
C ASN A 666 26.61 11.59 41.17
N ASP A 667 27.24 11.37 42.33
CA ASP A 667 26.53 11.03 43.56
C ASP A 667 25.70 12.20 44.11
N GLN A 668 26.11 13.44 43.82
CA GLN A 668 25.37 14.65 44.22
C GLN A 668 24.17 14.93 43.29
N ILE A 669 24.26 14.48 42.04
CA ILE A 669 23.18 14.58 41.04
C ILE A 669 22.04 13.59 41.39
N SER A 670 22.40 12.37 41.80
CA SER A 670 21.44 11.33 42.18
C SER A 670 20.61 11.70 43.43
N ALA A 671 21.17 12.47 44.35
CA ALA A 671 20.47 12.93 45.56
C ALA A 671 19.46 14.05 45.28
N GLN A 672 19.64 14.85 44.23
CA GLN A 672 18.68 15.89 43.83
C GLN A 672 17.47 15.32 43.07
N PHE A 673 17.62 14.14 42.44
CA PHE A 673 16.55 13.47 41.71
C PHE A 673 15.37 13.04 42.61
N ILE A 674 15.64 12.66 43.87
CA ILE A 674 14.62 12.23 44.84
C ILE A 674 13.72 13.41 45.28
N ASN A 675 14.25 14.64 45.31
CA ASN A 675 13.49 15.82 45.73
C ASN A 675 12.52 16.35 44.64
N ASN A 676 12.74 16.04 43.36
CA ASN A 676 11.86 16.51 42.28
C ASN A 676 10.54 15.72 42.16
N THR A 677 10.48 14.53 42.75
CA THR A 677 9.24 13.74 42.87
C THR A 677 8.20 14.45 43.74
N ASP A 678 8.62 15.18 44.77
CA ASP A 678 7.71 15.96 45.64
C ASP A 678 7.14 17.20 44.90
N SER A 679 7.88 17.76 43.93
CA SER A 679 7.46 18.88 43.08
C SER A 679 6.33 18.51 42.12
N LEU A 680 6.34 17.27 41.61
CA LEU A 680 5.34 16.73 40.69
C LEU A 680 4.00 16.46 41.40
N ILE A 681 4.06 16.02 42.65
CA ILE A 681 2.88 15.91 43.53
C ILE A 681 2.26 17.29 43.78
N ASP A 682 3.08 18.34 43.88
CA ASP A 682 2.63 19.71 44.12
C ASP A 682 2.07 20.39 42.85
N TYR A 683 2.37 19.86 41.66
CA TYR A 683 1.77 20.27 40.38
C TYR A 683 0.36 19.70 40.21
N ASP A 684 0.15 18.41 40.52
CA ASP A 684 -1.18 17.77 40.55
C ASP A 684 -2.16 18.50 41.50
N HIS A 685 -1.66 18.97 42.65
CA HIS A 685 -2.45 19.77 43.59
C HIS A 685 -2.81 21.19 43.09
N ARG A 686 -2.12 21.74 42.08
CA ARG A 686 -2.37 23.09 41.54
C ARG A 686 -3.34 23.12 40.37
N VAL A 687 -3.47 22.03 39.61
CA VAL A 687 -4.30 21.99 38.38
C VAL A 687 -5.78 21.70 38.67
N GLY A 688 -6.14 21.23 39.86
CA GLY A 688 -7.49 21.35 40.40
C GLY A 688 -8.62 20.80 39.52
N SER A 689 -8.83 19.48 39.54
CA SER A 689 -10.09 18.81 39.18
C SER A 689 -10.75 19.17 37.83
N ASP A 690 -10.00 19.43 36.76
CA ASP A 690 -10.51 19.26 35.40
C ASP A 690 -10.06 17.88 34.89
N SER A 691 -11.02 16.95 34.78
CA SER A 691 -10.77 15.51 34.61
C SER A 691 -10.48 15.09 33.16
N ASP A 692 -10.51 16.01 32.20
CA ASP A 692 -10.50 15.68 30.77
C ASP A 692 -9.20 16.11 30.05
N ASP A 693 -8.20 16.59 30.79
CA ASP A 693 -6.88 16.90 30.22
C ASP A 693 -6.10 15.60 29.96
N PRO A 694 -5.74 15.28 28.69
CA PRO A 694 -5.05 14.05 28.33
C PRO A 694 -3.69 13.87 29.03
N ILE A 695 -3.03 14.98 29.37
CA ILE A 695 -1.73 15.00 30.05
C ILE A 695 -1.92 14.61 31.53
N VAL A 696 -2.99 15.10 32.17
CA VAL A 696 -3.32 14.78 33.57
C VAL A 696 -3.76 13.32 33.71
N GLN A 697 -4.54 12.79 32.77
CA GLN A 697 -4.94 11.37 32.76
C GLN A 697 -3.74 10.43 32.56
N LYS A 698 -2.83 10.76 31.62
CA LYS A 698 -1.61 9.96 31.36
C LYS A 698 -0.61 10.04 32.53
N LEU A 699 -0.48 11.21 33.19
CA LEU A 699 0.36 11.39 34.38
C LEU A 699 -0.17 10.60 35.60
N GLY A 700 -1.49 10.55 35.79
CA GLY A 700 -2.13 9.76 36.84
C GLY A 700 -1.91 8.25 36.72
N GLN A 701 -1.93 7.72 35.48
CA GLN A 701 -1.64 6.30 35.21
C GLN A 701 -0.16 5.93 35.43
N PHE A 702 0.76 6.87 35.19
CA PHE A 702 2.19 6.71 35.48
C PHE A 702 2.48 6.66 36.99
N LEU A 703 1.90 7.58 37.78
CA LEU A 703 2.11 7.63 39.24
C LEU A 703 1.53 6.42 39.98
N CYS A 704 0.46 5.81 39.45
CA CYS A 704 -0.13 4.56 39.96
C CYS A 704 0.81 3.34 39.79
N ARG A 705 1.72 3.36 38.79
CA ARG A 705 2.73 2.29 38.56
C ARG A 705 4.04 2.46 39.31
N ALA A 706 4.44 3.70 39.60
CA ALA A 706 5.66 3.97 40.36
C ALA A 706 5.56 3.56 41.84
N GLY A 707 4.38 3.09 42.29
CA GLY A 707 4.13 2.66 43.66
C GLY A 707 3.90 3.80 44.65
N SER A 708 3.65 5.03 44.15
CA SER A 708 3.54 6.25 44.97
C SER A 708 2.10 6.74 45.18
N LEU A 709 1.09 6.06 44.61
CA LEU A 709 -0.34 6.33 44.86
C LEU A 709 -1.04 5.04 45.33
N ASP A 710 -1.44 5.01 46.60
CA ASP A 710 -2.39 4.01 47.10
C ASP A 710 -3.79 4.37 46.59
N SER A 711 -4.33 3.53 45.70
CA SER A 711 -5.74 3.41 45.28
C SER A 711 -6.65 4.61 45.59
N LEU A 712 -6.69 5.59 44.71
CA LEU A 712 -7.81 6.54 44.65
C LEU A 712 -8.59 6.26 43.37
N SER A 713 -9.82 5.75 43.56
CA SER A 713 -10.89 5.56 42.54
C SER A 713 -10.97 4.25 41.74
N GLY A 714 -10.62 3.09 42.30
CA GLY A 714 -11.28 1.81 41.94
C GLY A 714 -11.15 1.28 40.49
N GLU A 715 -10.40 1.92 39.60
CA GLU A 715 -10.11 1.41 38.26
C GLU A 715 -8.80 0.60 38.23
N THR A 716 -8.80 -0.48 37.44
CA THR A 716 -7.68 -1.44 37.37
C THR A 716 -6.63 -0.98 36.37
N CYS A 717 -5.37 -0.89 36.80
CA CYS A 717 -4.24 -0.44 35.98
C CYS A 717 -3.98 -1.39 34.80
N ASN A 718 -4.17 -0.93 33.55
CA ASN A 718 -3.89 -1.70 32.33
C ASN A 718 -2.45 -1.48 31.84
N SER A 719 -1.76 -2.52 31.35
CA SER A 719 -0.29 -2.55 31.15
C SER A 719 0.23 -2.75 29.75
N ARG A 720 -0.59 -2.52 28.73
CA ARG A 720 -0.24 -2.86 27.34
C ARG A 720 -0.24 -1.72 26.33
N GLU A 721 -0.55 -0.49 26.74
CA GLU A 721 -0.48 0.67 25.85
C GLU A 721 0.65 1.58 26.31
N PHE A 722 1.80 1.52 25.62
CA PHE A 722 2.71 2.65 25.42
C PHE A 722 3.82 2.27 24.41
N ASP A 723 3.84 2.95 23.28
CA ASP A 723 4.89 2.92 22.24
C ASP A 723 6.11 3.80 22.65
N LEU A 724 7.25 3.62 21.99
CA LEU A 724 8.48 4.42 22.08
C LEU A 724 8.19 5.93 22.11
N THR A 725 7.21 6.39 21.33
CA THR A 725 6.73 7.78 21.26
C THR A 725 6.23 8.31 22.60
N ASP A 726 5.50 7.51 23.39
CA ASP A 726 4.98 7.95 24.68
C ASP A 726 6.04 7.92 25.80
N ARG A 727 7.06 7.05 25.68
CA ARG A 727 8.25 7.08 26.57
C ARG A 727 9.10 8.32 26.29
N LEU A 728 9.16 8.74 25.03
CA LEU A 728 9.82 9.96 24.57
C LEU A 728 9.06 11.21 25.08
N PHE A 729 7.73 11.22 24.95
CA PHE A 729 6.86 12.31 25.41
C PHE A 729 6.91 12.50 26.94
N ALA A 730 6.96 11.42 27.72
CA ALA A 730 7.10 11.45 29.18
C ALA A 730 8.47 11.97 29.65
N THR A 731 9.51 11.77 28.84
CA THR A 731 10.87 12.25 29.12
C THR A 731 11.01 13.74 28.77
N ILE A 732 10.44 14.15 27.63
CA ILE A 732 10.43 15.55 27.13
C ILE A 732 9.54 16.48 27.98
N SER A 733 8.42 15.99 28.53
CA SER A 733 7.49 16.82 29.32
C SER A 733 8.00 17.18 30.73
N SER A 734 9.08 16.55 31.21
CA SER A 734 9.67 16.81 32.53
C SER A 734 10.61 18.04 32.59
N TYR A 735 10.63 18.88 31.54
CA TYR A 735 11.82 19.62 31.09
C TYR A 735 11.83 21.16 31.25
N TYR A 736 10.89 21.81 31.96
CA TYR A 736 10.83 23.29 31.99
C TYR A 736 10.87 23.96 33.37
N PHE A 737 11.80 24.92 33.56
CA PHE A 737 11.58 26.08 34.43
C PHE A 737 11.98 27.39 33.74
N SER A 738 11.11 28.39 33.84
CA SER A 738 11.35 29.75 33.35
C SER A 738 12.27 30.51 34.31
N THR A 739 13.27 31.22 33.79
CA THR A 739 13.91 32.30 34.55
C THR A 739 13.10 33.60 34.37
N SER A 740 13.19 34.49 35.36
CA SER A 740 12.38 35.72 35.43
C SER A 740 12.68 36.76 34.34
N GLU A 741 13.63 36.51 33.44
CA GLU A 741 14.04 37.44 32.37
C GLU A 741 13.85 36.90 30.94
N GLY A 742 13.11 35.79 30.77
CA GLY A 742 12.64 35.37 29.44
C GLY A 742 13.70 34.73 28.53
N SER A 743 14.77 34.17 29.10
CA SER A 743 15.75 33.34 28.38
C SER A 743 15.69 31.89 28.85
N TYR A 744 15.73 30.93 27.91
CA TYR A 744 15.64 29.47 28.15
C TYR A 744 17.03 28.81 28.09
N GLY A 745 17.30 27.82 28.96
CA GLY A 745 18.57 27.07 28.99
C GLY A 745 18.36 25.56 29.21
N TYR A 746 19.33 24.74 28.79
CA TYR A 746 19.22 23.26 28.65
C TYR A 746 20.05 22.46 29.66
N ASN A 747 19.68 21.19 29.93
CA ASN A 747 20.48 20.23 30.70
C ASN A 747 20.92 19.03 29.82
N TYR A 748 22.11 18.49 30.12
CA TYR A 748 22.94 17.60 29.27
C TYR A 748 22.39 16.18 29.05
N ASP A 749 21.75 15.57 30.06
CA ASP A 749 21.40 14.14 30.02
C ASP A 749 20.14 13.80 29.19
N ALA A 750 19.18 14.72 29.06
CA ALA A 750 17.98 14.50 28.25
C ALA A 750 18.28 14.55 26.74
N TRP A 751 19.26 15.38 26.35
CA TRP A 751 19.76 15.49 24.99
C TRP A 751 20.43 14.21 24.50
N GLN A 752 21.22 13.58 25.37
CA GLN A 752 21.88 12.31 25.07
C GLN A 752 20.86 11.16 24.96
N GLN A 753 19.77 11.20 25.75
CA GLN A 753 18.70 10.20 25.67
C GLN A 753 17.82 10.41 24.43
N MET A 754 17.56 11.65 24.03
CA MET A 754 16.82 11.98 22.80
C MET A 754 17.61 11.56 21.55
N SER A 755 18.90 11.90 21.47
CA SER A 755 19.76 11.47 20.34
C SER A 755 19.88 9.95 20.26
N THR A 756 19.93 9.25 21.40
CA THR A 756 19.95 7.78 21.47
C THR A 756 18.64 7.17 21.01
N ALA A 757 17.50 7.70 21.46
CA ALA A 757 16.18 7.20 21.07
C ALA A 757 15.86 7.44 19.59
N MET A 758 16.43 8.48 18.98
CA MET A 758 16.23 8.86 17.58
C MET A 758 17.27 8.25 16.63
N GLY A 759 18.14 7.36 17.13
CA GLY A 759 19.15 6.68 16.33
C GLY A 759 20.21 7.62 15.73
N VAL A 760 20.55 8.71 16.43
CA VAL A 760 21.60 9.68 16.06
C VAL A 760 22.61 9.90 17.22
N ALA A 761 22.61 9.05 18.24
CA ALA A 761 23.55 9.15 19.36
C ALA A 761 25.02 8.98 18.96
N GLU A 762 25.29 8.20 17.91
CA GLU A 762 26.64 8.05 17.36
C GLU A 762 27.12 9.34 16.68
N ALA A 763 26.19 10.20 16.25
CA ALA A 763 26.46 11.52 15.66
C ALA A 763 26.65 12.63 16.72
N TYR A 764 26.20 12.41 17.96
CA TYR A 764 26.23 13.42 19.04
C TYR A 764 26.45 12.76 20.41
N SER A 765 27.69 12.82 20.91
CA SER A 765 28.12 12.21 22.17
C SER A 765 28.60 13.27 23.16
N ASP A 766 28.19 13.17 24.42
CA ASP A 766 28.71 14.02 25.50
C ASP A 766 28.53 15.54 25.28
N GLY A 767 27.37 15.94 24.75
CA GLY A 767 27.03 17.35 24.52
C GLY A 767 27.83 18.01 23.40
N GLN A 768 28.57 17.23 22.61
CA GLN A 768 29.32 17.65 21.43
C GLN A 768 28.88 16.81 20.21
N LEU A 769 29.10 17.33 19.01
CA LEU A 769 29.07 16.49 17.81
C LEU A 769 30.12 15.38 18.00
N SER A 770 29.82 14.16 17.55
CA SER A 770 30.82 13.10 17.60
C SER A 770 32.03 13.48 16.75
N SER A 771 33.19 12.92 17.07
CA SER A 771 34.40 13.17 16.29
C SER A 771 34.24 12.85 14.80
N ASP A 772 33.33 11.94 14.49
CA ASP A 772 33.10 11.42 13.14
C ASP A 772 32.21 12.38 12.34
N ILE A 773 31.25 13.06 13.01
CA ILE A 773 30.44 14.11 12.38
C ILE A 773 31.15 15.47 12.35
N GLU A 774 32.00 15.78 13.34
CA GLU A 774 32.89 16.96 13.32
C GLU A 774 34.01 16.83 12.28
N ALA A 775 34.33 15.60 11.86
CA ALA A 775 35.38 15.36 10.88
C ALA A 775 35.04 16.00 9.54
N VAL A 776 36.06 16.55 8.90
CA VAL A 776 35.95 17.02 7.52
C VAL A 776 35.78 15.80 6.61
N ARG A 777 34.67 15.75 5.87
CA ARG A 777 34.43 14.78 4.79
C ARG A 777 34.89 15.38 3.48
N ASP A 778 36.08 14.99 3.02
CA ASP A 778 36.68 15.51 1.79
C ASP A 778 36.05 14.93 0.50
N ASP A 779 35.28 13.84 0.65
CA ASP A 779 34.52 13.14 -0.38
C ASP A 779 33.13 13.77 -0.63
N VAL A 780 32.63 14.61 0.28
CA VAL A 780 31.38 15.38 0.11
C VAL A 780 31.69 16.86 0.08
N THR A 781 31.24 17.55 -0.97
CA THR A 781 31.40 19.01 -1.10
C THR A 781 30.10 19.74 -0.84
N VAL A 782 30.18 20.95 -0.31
CA VAL A 782 29.03 21.83 -0.12
C VAL A 782 29.29 23.15 -0.82
N LEU A 783 28.30 23.65 -1.55
CA LEU A 783 28.22 25.01 -2.04
C LEU A 783 26.96 25.67 -1.48
N GLN A 784 27.14 26.50 -0.47
CA GLN A 784 26.07 27.34 0.05
C GLN A 784 25.99 28.64 -0.75
N TYR A 785 24.82 28.89 -1.33
CA TYR A 785 24.45 30.05 -2.10
C TYR A 785 23.35 30.82 -1.33
N GLN A 786 23.77 31.68 -0.39
CA GLN A 786 22.87 32.35 0.53
C GLN A 786 22.43 33.69 -0.02
N GLY A 787 21.13 33.84 -0.27
CA GLY A 787 20.52 35.07 -0.78
C GLY A 787 20.38 36.16 0.28
N SER A 788 20.08 37.38 -0.14
CA SER A 788 19.62 38.47 0.70
C SER A 788 18.85 39.45 -0.18
N LEU A 789 17.55 39.57 0.07
CA LEU A 789 16.69 40.60 -0.52
C LEU A 789 16.92 41.93 0.21
N ASN A 790 17.06 43.01 -0.54
CA ASN A 790 17.07 44.36 0.03
C ASN A 790 15.65 44.98 0.00
N ASP A 791 15.50 46.14 0.62
CA ASP A 791 14.22 46.87 0.67
C ASP A 791 13.66 47.28 -0.71
N THR A 792 14.45 47.16 -1.80
CA THR A 792 14.03 47.46 -3.17
C THR A 792 13.74 46.21 -4.00
N GLY A 793 13.69 45.02 -3.38
CA GLY A 793 13.40 43.77 -4.07
C GLY A 793 14.55 43.22 -4.93
N SER A 794 15.78 43.71 -4.76
CA SER A 794 16.95 43.18 -5.48
C SER A 794 17.68 42.12 -4.66
N LEU A 795 18.05 41.01 -5.30
CA LEU A 795 18.82 39.94 -4.68
C LEU A 795 20.31 40.22 -4.70
N SER A 796 20.96 39.89 -3.59
CA SER A 796 22.41 39.77 -3.48
C SER A 796 22.76 38.43 -2.85
N PHE A 797 23.93 37.88 -3.19
CA PHE A 797 24.33 36.55 -2.72
C PHE A 797 25.67 36.56 -2.01
N SER A 798 25.79 35.70 -1.02
CA SER A 798 27.06 35.31 -0.40
C SER A 798 27.29 33.82 -0.60
N GLU A 799 28.53 33.43 -0.89
CA GLU A 799 28.87 32.06 -1.21
C GLU A 799 29.88 31.50 -0.22
N ARG A 800 29.64 30.28 0.26
CA ARG A 800 30.60 29.48 1.01
C ARG A 800 30.69 28.10 0.38
N TYR A 801 31.91 27.60 0.19
CA TYR A 801 32.12 26.29 -0.42
C TYR A 801 33.36 25.59 0.10
N GLY A 802 33.37 24.26 0.01
CA GLY A 802 34.45 23.39 0.48
C GLY A 802 33.96 21.96 0.76
N SER A 803 34.81 21.16 1.39
CA SER A 803 34.46 19.85 1.97
C SER A 803 33.32 20.01 2.99
N LEU A 804 32.58 18.95 3.29
CA LEU A 804 31.53 18.96 4.30
C LEU A 804 32.13 19.02 5.71
N PHE A 805 31.71 20.02 6.50
CA PHE A 805 32.01 20.16 7.93
C PHE A 805 31.01 21.13 8.61
N PRO A 806 30.99 21.26 9.96
CA PRO A 806 29.99 22.07 10.66
C PRO A 806 30.23 23.60 10.58
N ASN A 807 30.00 24.19 9.40
CA ASN A 807 30.16 25.64 9.14
C ASN A 807 29.23 26.22 8.06
N TYR A 808 28.28 25.43 7.53
CA TYR A 808 27.37 25.83 6.45
C TYR A 808 25.96 26.25 6.95
N GLY A 809 25.81 26.56 8.24
CA GLY A 809 24.61 27.24 8.79
C GLY A 809 24.65 28.76 8.56
N VAL A 810 23.76 29.54 9.18
CA VAL A 810 23.66 31.02 8.97
C VAL A 810 24.97 31.79 9.22
N SER A 811 25.86 31.24 10.05
CA SER A 811 27.20 31.77 10.34
C SER A 811 28.23 30.64 10.34
N THR A 812 29.51 30.96 10.33
CA THR A 812 30.60 29.96 10.23
C THR A 812 30.77 29.09 11.46
N ASN A 813 30.17 29.46 12.58
CA ASN A 813 30.08 28.65 13.80
C ASN A 813 28.76 27.86 13.89
N ARG A 814 28.00 27.77 12.80
CA ARG A 814 26.71 27.09 12.77
C ARG A 814 26.60 26.07 11.64
N TYR A 815 25.68 25.11 11.78
CA TYR A 815 25.35 24.06 10.81
C TYR A 815 23.83 23.87 10.70
N GLY A 816 23.39 23.21 9.64
CA GLY A 816 22.02 22.75 9.45
C GLY A 816 21.93 21.25 9.13
N PRO A 817 20.80 20.80 8.55
CA PRO A 817 20.59 19.41 8.20
C PRO A 817 21.53 18.96 7.08
N GLU A 818 22.18 19.89 6.35
CA GLU A 818 23.21 19.53 5.36
C GLU A 818 24.35 18.73 5.95
N LEU A 819 24.65 18.92 7.25
CA LEU A 819 25.72 18.23 7.92
C LEU A 819 25.44 16.72 7.97
N THR A 820 24.32 16.34 8.58
CA THR A 820 23.95 14.93 8.71
C THR A 820 23.51 14.34 7.38
N LEU A 821 22.76 15.10 6.57
CA LEU A 821 22.37 14.68 5.23
C LEU A 821 23.61 14.31 4.38
N GLY A 822 24.64 15.16 4.38
CA GLY A 822 25.85 14.92 3.62
C GLY A 822 26.67 13.73 4.14
N HIS A 823 26.67 13.48 5.45
CA HIS A 823 27.34 12.31 6.02
C HIS A 823 26.70 11.00 5.56
N TYR A 824 25.36 10.90 5.62
CA TYR A 824 24.64 9.71 5.16
C TYR A 824 24.73 9.54 3.65
N LEU A 825 24.46 10.60 2.87
CA LEU A 825 24.54 10.51 1.42
C LEU A 825 25.96 10.20 0.92
N GLY A 826 27.00 10.65 1.62
CA GLY A 826 28.38 10.33 1.26
C GLY A 826 28.76 8.87 1.55
N GLU A 827 27.99 8.15 2.37
CA GLU A 827 28.16 6.71 2.57
C GLU A 827 27.40 5.89 1.51
N GLU A 828 26.26 6.41 1.04
CA GLU A 828 25.37 5.74 0.08
C GLU A 828 25.73 6.02 -1.39
N ILE A 829 26.17 7.23 -1.70
CA ILE A 829 26.51 7.65 -3.06
C ILE A 829 27.99 7.38 -3.31
N GLU A 830 28.29 6.34 -4.10
CA GLU A 830 29.66 5.98 -4.48
C GLU A 830 30.36 7.00 -5.41
N SER A 831 29.59 7.91 -6.00
CA SER A 831 30.08 8.99 -6.87
C SER A 831 30.42 10.25 -6.08
N ASP A 832 31.20 11.16 -6.67
CA ASP A 832 31.47 12.48 -6.08
C ASP A 832 30.14 13.20 -5.74
N LEU A 833 30.04 13.77 -4.54
CA LEU A 833 28.80 14.40 -4.06
C LEU A 833 28.97 15.92 -3.84
N LEU A 834 28.02 16.69 -4.35
CA LEU A 834 27.88 18.12 -4.09
C LEU A 834 26.50 18.45 -3.51
N LEU A 835 26.47 19.04 -2.31
CA LEU A 835 25.27 19.66 -1.75
C LEU A 835 25.20 21.12 -2.20
N LEU A 836 24.24 21.46 -3.06
CA LEU A 836 23.95 22.84 -3.44
C LEU A 836 22.87 23.40 -2.52
N LYS A 837 23.27 24.25 -1.57
CA LYS A 837 22.35 24.82 -0.56
C LYS A 837 21.98 26.25 -0.93
N VAL A 838 20.78 26.45 -1.49
CA VAL A 838 20.24 27.78 -1.86
C VAL A 838 19.23 28.22 -0.81
N VAL A 839 19.62 29.13 0.06
CA VAL A 839 18.81 29.47 1.24
C VAL A 839 18.73 30.95 1.50
N GLN A 840 17.59 31.40 2.02
CA GLN A 840 17.45 32.74 2.57
C GLN A 840 16.37 32.79 3.65
N GLY A 841 16.76 33.13 4.87
CA GLY A 841 15.84 33.31 5.99
C GLY A 841 14.83 34.43 5.78
N GLY A 842 13.63 34.22 6.29
CA GLY A 842 12.58 35.24 6.26
C GLY A 842 11.75 35.28 4.96
N THR A 843 11.88 34.28 4.08
CA THR A 843 11.22 34.30 2.77
C THR A 843 9.91 33.52 2.72
N ASP A 844 8.97 33.97 1.90
CA ASP A 844 7.73 33.25 1.54
C ASP A 844 7.79 32.60 0.15
N LEU A 845 6.91 31.64 -0.09
CA LEU A 845 6.83 30.94 -1.39
C LEU A 845 6.15 31.79 -2.46
N ARG A 846 5.22 32.66 -2.08
CA ARG A 846 4.38 33.43 -3.02
C ARG A 846 5.17 34.48 -3.80
N VAL A 847 6.09 35.20 -3.18
CA VAL A 847 6.78 36.38 -3.74
C VAL A 847 8.29 36.17 -3.85
N ASP A 848 8.92 35.67 -2.79
CA ASP A 848 10.39 35.56 -2.75
C ASP A 848 10.92 34.38 -3.57
N TRP A 849 10.22 33.25 -3.49
CA TRP A 849 10.48 32.03 -4.28
C TRP A 849 9.57 31.88 -5.50
N LYS A 850 9.01 33.00 -5.96
CA LYS A 850 8.01 32.98 -7.02
C LYS A 850 8.48 32.26 -8.28
N VAL A 851 7.61 31.41 -8.82
CA VAL A 851 7.83 30.69 -10.08
C VAL A 851 7.20 31.50 -11.22
N PRO A 852 7.99 31.94 -12.23
CA PRO A 852 7.45 32.65 -13.38
C PRO A 852 6.35 31.85 -14.09
N GLY A 853 5.19 32.48 -14.35
CA GLY A 853 4.08 31.86 -15.08
C GLY A 853 3.00 31.18 -14.22
N CYS A 854 3.14 31.18 -12.89
CA CYS A 854 2.27 30.45 -11.96
C CYS A 854 0.92 31.12 -11.60
N HIS A 855 0.39 32.03 -12.43
CA HIS A 855 -0.78 32.85 -12.07
C HIS A 855 -2.08 32.23 -12.55
N ASP A 856 -2.86 31.60 -11.67
CA ASP A 856 -4.20 31.11 -12.07
C ASP A 856 -5.32 31.34 -11.04
N SER A 857 -5.20 32.35 -10.18
CA SER A 857 -6.34 32.79 -9.37
C SER A 857 -6.39 34.31 -9.22
N ALA A 858 -7.60 34.88 -9.22
CA ALA A 858 -7.84 36.30 -8.94
C ALA A 858 -7.42 36.75 -7.52
N VAL A 859 -6.86 35.83 -6.72
CA VAL A 859 -6.42 36.02 -5.33
C VAL A 859 -4.89 35.86 -5.19
N ASN A 860 -4.18 35.50 -6.28
CA ASN A 860 -2.73 35.28 -6.34
C ASN A 860 -2.03 36.18 -7.39
N GLU A 861 -2.59 37.37 -7.64
CA GLU A 861 -1.94 38.39 -8.47
C GLU A 861 -0.83 39.09 -7.68
N TRP A 862 0.35 39.26 -8.30
CA TRP A 862 1.41 40.10 -7.76
C TRP A 862 1.14 41.56 -8.06
N THR A 863 1.50 42.44 -7.12
CA THR A 863 1.61 43.88 -7.39
C THR A 863 2.76 44.15 -8.37
N GLU A 864 2.76 45.32 -9.02
CA GLU A 864 3.87 45.73 -9.91
C GLU A 864 5.24 45.65 -9.21
N ASP A 865 5.29 45.99 -7.91
CA ASP A 865 6.51 45.91 -7.10
C ASP A 865 6.94 44.44 -6.88
N GLU A 866 6.00 43.56 -6.51
CA GLU A 866 6.25 42.12 -6.30
C GLU A 866 6.63 41.39 -7.60
N GLU A 867 6.05 41.78 -8.75
CA GLU A 867 6.41 41.24 -10.06
C GLU A 867 7.83 41.65 -10.46
N SER A 868 8.23 42.88 -10.12
CA SER A 868 9.57 43.42 -10.42
C SER A 868 10.69 42.94 -9.50
N GLN A 869 10.35 42.36 -8.34
CA GLN A 869 11.32 41.81 -7.38
C GLN A 869 12.08 40.61 -7.99
N ASP A 870 13.33 40.40 -7.62
CA ASP A 870 14.10 39.22 -8.04
C ASP A 870 13.58 37.93 -7.36
N SER A 871 13.63 36.80 -8.06
CA SER A 871 13.16 35.50 -7.54
C SER A 871 14.33 34.59 -7.12
N LEU A 872 14.24 34.03 -5.91
CA LEU A 872 15.19 33.03 -5.41
C LEU A 872 15.11 31.71 -6.20
N TYR A 873 13.93 31.36 -6.72
CA TYR A 873 13.75 30.23 -7.63
C TYR A 873 14.56 30.42 -8.93
N THR A 874 14.46 31.60 -9.55
CA THR A 874 15.23 31.90 -10.76
C THR A 874 16.73 31.89 -10.47
N ALA A 875 17.16 32.50 -9.37
CA ALA A 875 18.58 32.52 -8.99
C ALA A 875 19.14 31.12 -8.68
N MET A 876 18.33 30.23 -8.10
CA MET A 876 18.68 28.82 -7.89
C MET A 876 18.95 28.12 -9.23
N LEU A 877 18.05 28.26 -10.20
CA LEU A 877 18.20 27.65 -11.52
C LEU A 877 19.39 28.23 -12.29
N GLU A 878 19.60 29.55 -12.23
CA GLU A 878 20.79 30.19 -12.79
C GLU A 878 22.07 29.65 -12.16
N LYS A 879 22.05 29.37 -10.85
CA LYS A 879 23.21 28.80 -10.15
C LYS A 879 23.47 27.36 -10.57
N ILE A 880 22.43 26.54 -10.70
CA ILE A 880 22.54 25.16 -11.22
C ILE A 880 23.12 25.18 -12.63
N GLU A 881 22.59 26.03 -13.52
CA GLU A 881 23.07 26.15 -14.89
C GLU A 881 24.52 26.64 -14.95
N ALA A 882 24.90 27.60 -14.09
CA ALA A 882 26.28 28.06 -14.00
C ALA A 882 27.24 26.91 -13.60
N LEU A 883 26.82 26.02 -12.70
CA LEU A 883 27.63 24.86 -12.29
C LEU A 883 27.75 23.77 -13.36
N ARG A 884 26.87 23.75 -14.37
CA ARG A 884 27.04 22.88 -15.55
C ARG A 884 28.23 23.30 -16.40
N ASN A 885 28.71 24.55 -16.30
CA ASN A 885 29.94 24.97 -16.94
C ASN A 885 31.15 24.40 -16.18
N PRO A 886 31.97 23.52 -16.79
CA PRO A 886 33.11 22.90 -16.12
C PRO A 886 34.14 23.90 -15.58
N GLU A 887 34.31 25.07 -16.22
CA GLU A 887 35.23 26.11 -15.72
C GLU A 887 34.73 26.73 -14.41
N VAL A 888 33.41 26.90 -14.28
CA VAL A 888 32.78 27.42 -13.06
C VAL A 888 32.85 26.36 -11.97
N LEU A 889 32.48 25.11 -12.26
CA LEU A 889 32.57 24.00 -11.32
C LEU A 889 33.99 23.84 -10.75
N VAL A 890 35.00 23.83 -11.63
CA VAL A 890 36.42 23.72 -11.26
C VAL A 890 36.93 24.94 -10.49
N SER A 891 36.32 26.11 -10.68
CA SER A 891 36.67 27.31 -9.90
C SER A 891 36.28 27.19 -8.42
N TYR A 892 35.21 26.45 -8.12
CA TYR A 892 34.81 26.12 -6.75
C TYR A 892 35.54 24.87 -6.24
N PHE A 893 35.59 23.82 -7.05
CA PHE A 893 36.06 22.48 -6.68
C PHE A 893 37.05 21.97 -7.72
N PRO A 894 38.36 22.29 -7.60
CA PRO A 894 39.38 21.88 -8.55
C PRO A 894 39.48 20.36 -8.76
N GLN A 895 39.04 19.56 -7.78
CA GLN A 895 38.98 18.10 -7.85
C GLN A 895 37.97 17.58 -8.89
N TYR A 896 36.95 18.36 -9.25
CA TYR A 896 35.94 17.99 -10.26
C TYR A 896 36.38 18.30 -11.70
N LYS A 897 37.69 18.39 -11.93
CA LYS A 897 38.23 18.65 -13.26
C LYS A 897 37.84 17.53 -14.23
N ASN A 898 37.25 17.92 -15.36
CA ASN A 898 36.72 17.02 -16.38
C ASN A 898 35.51 16.19 -15.93
N LYS A 899 34.87 16.52 -14.80
CA LYS A 899 33.61 15.90 -14.36
C LYS A 899 32.41 16.75 -14.79
N SER A 900 31.26 16.11 -15.00
CA SER A 900 29.96 16.77 -15.21
C SER A 900 29.09 16.66 -13.97
N ILE A 901 28.08 17.52 -13.84
CA ILE A 901 27.10 17.41 -12.75
C ILE A 901 25.81 16.74 -13.22
N GLU A 902 25.17 15.98 -12.32
CA GLU A 902 23.83 15.44 -12.47
C GLU A 902 23.04 15.78 -11.20
N ILE A 903 21.81 16.29 -11.35
CA ILE A 903 20.97 16.60 -10.19
C ILE A 903 20.40 15.29 -9.63
N ASP A 904 20.65 15.04 -8.37
CA ASP A 904 20.29 13.80 -7.69
C ASP A 904 18.87 13.86 -7.10
N SER A 905 18.59 14.95 -6.37
CA SER A 905 17.30 15.21 -5.75
C SER A 905 17.16 16.70 -5.44
N PHE A 906 15.92 17.12 -5.21
CA PHE A 906 15.59 18.47 -4.77
C PHE A 906 14.87 18.42 -3.41
N ILE A 907 15.42 19.13 -2.43
CA ILE A 907 14.91 19.16 -1.06
C ILE A 907 14.36 20.56 -0.79
N TRP A 908 13.07 20.64 -0.49
CA TRP A 908 12.36 21.86 -0.13
C TRP A 908 12.16 21.94 1.39
N PHE A 909 12.72 22.98 2.01
CA PHE A 909 12.53 23.25 3.43
C PHE A 909 12.14 24.71 3.68
N GLN A 910 10.83 24.95 3.63
CA GLN A 910 10.20 26.25 3.81
C GLN A 910 8.74 26.06 4.25
N GLY A 911 8.08 27.11 4.72
CA GLY A 911 6.63 27.14 4.93
C GLY A 911 6.20 28.06 6.06
N TRP A 912 7.11 28.31 7.01
CA TRP A 912 6.82 29.12 8.19
C TRP A 912 6.28 30.51 7.86
N ASN A 913 6.91 31.24 6.93
CA ASN A 913 6.49 32.61 6.62
C ASN A 913 5.25 32.71 5.71
N ASP A 914 4.78 31.59 5.17
CA ASP A 914 3.52 31.57 4.45
C ASP A 914 2.33 31.41 5.39
N GLY A 915 2.54 30.94 6.63
CA GLY A 915 1.47 30.87 7.61
C GLY A 915 1.28 32.14 8.45
N GLY A 916 0.08 32.31 9.00
CA GLY A 916 -0.42 33.54 9.59
C GLY A 916 -0.86 34.61 8.58
N ASN A 917 -0.67 34.38 7.27
CA ASN A 917 -1.13 35.25 6.19
C ASN A 917 -2.10 34.48 5.28
N ALA A 918 -3.40 34.80 5.39
CA ALA A 918 -4.46 34.13 4.65
C ALA A 918 -4.26 34.11 3.11
N VAL A 919 -3.55 35.08 2.51
CA VAL A 919 -3.28 35.04 1.06
C VAL A 919 -2.20 33.99 0.75
N ASN A 920 -1.13 33.96 1.54
CA ASN A 920 -0.05 33.00 1.36
C ASN A 920 -0.51 31.57 1.69
N GLU A 921 -1.18 31.38 2.84
CA GLU A 921 -1.72 30.08 3.28
C GLU A 921 -2.66 29.45 2.26
N ASN A 922 -3.67 30.19 1.80
CA ASN A 922 -4.69 29.65 0.89
C ASN A 922 -4.14 29.31 -0.50
N ASN A 923 -3.01 29.89 -0.89
CA ASN A 923 -2.37 29.63 -2.17
C ASN A 923 -1.12 28.74 -2.05
N TYR A 924 -0.74 28.32 -0.84
CA TYR A 924 0.52 27.60 -0.62
C TYR A 924 0.57 26.28 -1.38
N GLU A 925 -0.51 25.50 -1.39
CA GLU A 925 -0.59 24.22 -2.11
C GLU A 925 -0.38 24.42 -3.62
N ALA A 926 -1.03 25.42 -4.21
CA ALA A 926 -0.89 25.74 -5.63
C ALA A 926 0.53 26.24 -5.96
N ASN A 927 1.06 27.16 -5.15
CA ASN A 927 2.42 27.69 -5.32
C ASN A 927 3.48 26.59 -5.17
N LEU A 928 3.30 25.66 -4.23
CA LEU A 928 4.22 24.55 -4.00
C LEU A 928 4.15 23.51 -5.11
N THR A 929 2.95 23.17 -5.58
CA THR A 929 2.77 22.32 -6.77
C THR A 929 3.50 22.91 -7.98
N CYS A 930 3.41 24.23 -8.12
CA CYS A 930 4.06 24.96 -9.19
C CYS A 930 5.58 25.04 -9.06
N LEU A 931 6.12 25.17 -7.84
CA LEU A 931 7.54 25.05 -7.57
C LEU A 931 8.06 23.66 -7.94
N VAL A 932 7.38 22.61 -7.48
CA VAL A 932 7.70 21.21 -7.77
C VAL A 932 7.76 20.97 -9.28
N ASN A 933 6.70 21.35 -9.99
CA ASN A 933 6.62 21.18 -11.44
C ASN A 933 7.62 22.08 -12.19
N GLY A 934 7.81 23.31 -11.73
CA GLY A 934 8.73 24.27 -12.33
C GLY A 934 10.18 23.81 -12.23
N VAL A 935 10.61 23.29 -11.07
CA VAL A 935 11.96 22.73 -10.90
C VAL A 935 12.18 21.58 -11.89
N ARG A 936 11.22 20.65 -11.99
CA ARG A 936 11.29 19.51 -12.92
C ARG A 936 11.37 19.95 -14.38
N GLU A 937 10.50 20.87 -14.78
CA GLU A 937 10.49 21.43 -16.13
C GLU A 937 11.82 22.14 -16.44
N ALA A 938 12.30 22.99 -15.54
CA ALA A 938 13.53 23.74 -15.74
C ALA A 938 14.78 22.86 -15.81
N LEU A 939 14.79 21.74 -15.09
CA LEU A 939 15.89 20.78 -15.09
C LEU A 939 15.74 19.69 -16.17
N ASN A 940 14.59 19.63 -16.84
CA ASN A 940 14.20 18.58 -17.76
C ASN A 940 14.31 17.18 -17.13
N ASP A 941 13.82 17.06 -15.89
CA ASP A 941 13.82 15.82 -15.10
C ASP A 941 12.49 15.72 -14.33
N TYR A 942 11.50 15.09 -14.96
CA TYR A 942 10.15 14.95 -14.38
C TYR A 942 10.06 13.84 -13.32
N ASP A 943 11.05 12.96 -13.25
CA ASP A 943 11.18 11.93 -12.24
C ASP A 943 12.06 12.39 -11.08
N LEU A 944 12.55 13.63 -11.07
CA LEU A 944 13.42 14.15 -10.02
C LEU A 944 12.79 13.92 -8.63
N PRO A 945 13.45 13.19 -7.73
CA PRO A 945 12.99 13.01 -6.35
C PRO A 945 12.89 14.35 -5.65
N ILE A 946 11.70 14.65 -5.09
CA ILE A 946 11.47 15.88 -4.34
C ILE A 946 11.09 15.56 -2.90
N VAL A 947 11.92 16.03 -1.97
CA VAL A 947 11.67 15.86 -0.53
C VAL A 947 11.20 17.17 0.07
N ILE A 948 10.03 17.16 0.71
CA ILE A 948 9.46 18.30 1.44
C ILE A 948 9.67 18.09 2.94
N THR A 949 10.30 19.06 3.60
CA THR A 949 10.38 19.08 5.07
C THR A 949 9.18 19.85 5.62
N LYS A 950 8.27 19.15 6.31
CA LYS A 950 7.07 19.79 6.86
C LYS A 950 7.45 20.85 7.90
N SER A 951 6.87 22.04 7.79
CA SER A 951 7.05 23.12 8.78
C SER A 951 6.06 22.94 9.95
N HIS A 952 6.54 22.90 11.19
CA HIS A 952 5.71 22.68 12.39
C HIS A 952 5.48 23.98 13.20
N TYR A 953 4.22 24.31 13.56
CA TYR A 953 3.82 25.13 14.74
C TYR A 953 2.28 25.23 14.96
N GLY A 954 1.72 24.38 15.82
CA GLY A 954 0.36 24.52 16.40
C GLY A 954 -0.80 24.83 15.43
N ASP A 955 -1.95 25.27 15.97
CA ASP A 955 -3.18 25.52 15.21
C ASP A 955 -3.08 26.64 14.14
N VAL A 956 -2.01 27.45 14.16
CA VAL A 956 -1.88 28.65 13.31
C VAL A 956 -1.28 28.36 11.94
N HIS A 957 -0.51 27.28 11.78
CA HIS A 957 0.20 26.95 10.52
C HIS A 957 -0.22 25.61 9.90
N GLY A 958 -1.24 24.94 10.46
CA GLY A 958 -1.71 23.62 10.00
C GLY A 958 -2.17 23.60 8.54
N ALA A 959 -2.61 24.74 7.99
CA ALA A 959 -2.98 24.85 6.57
C ALA A 959 -1.78 24.66 5.63
N VAL A 960 -0.63 25.27 5.95
CA VAL A 960 0.62 25.12 5.17
C VAL A 960 1.14 23.69 5.25
N GLN A 961 1.13 23.09 6.45
CA GLN A 961 1.55 21.71 6.64
C GLN A 961 0.64 20.72 5.90
N SER A 962 -0.67 20.96 5.93
CA SER A 962 -1.64 20.18 5.16
C SER A 962 -1.39 20.31 3.66
N ALA A 963 -1.11 21.52 3.17
CA ALA A 963 -0.75 21.75 1.77
C ALA A 963 0.54 21.00 1.38
N GLN A 964 1.57 20.99 2.24
CA GLN A 964 2.80 20.22 2.02
C GLN A 964 2.52 18.71 1.92
N GLN A 965 1.67 18.19 2.81
CA GLN A 965 1.25 16.79 2.80
C GLN A 965 0.41 16.47 1.55
N ASN A 966 -0.48 17.37 1.14
CA ASN A 966 -1.32 17.22 -0.05
C ASN A 966 -0.48 17.20 -1.32
N VAL A 967 0.49 18.12 -1.47
CA VAL A 967 1.38 18.11 -2.64
C VAL A 967 2.17 16.81 -2.70
N ALA A 968 2.72 16.34 -1.59
CA ALA A 968 3.41 15.04 -1.54
C ALA A 968 2.48 13.86 -1.88
N GLY A 969 1.24 13.85 -1.37
CA GLY A 969 0.28 12.78 -1.63
C GLY A 969 -0.31 12.79 -3.06
N ASN A 970 -0.31 13.93 -3.73
CA ASN A 970 -0.96 14.11 -5.03
C ASN A 970 0.03 14.31 -6.20
N THR A 971 1.33 14.40 -5.93
CA THR A 971 2.35 14.66 -6.96
C THR A 971 3.34 13.51 -7.03
N TYR A 972 3.52 12.97 -8.23
CA TYR A 972 4.42 11.85 -8.48
C TYR A 972 5.85 12.13 -8.00
N ASN A 973 6.49 11.14 -7.39
CA ASN A 973 7.85 11.19 -6.86
C ASN A 973 8.17 12.38 -5.92
N VAL A 974 7.22 12.70 -5.04
CA VAL A 974 7.35 13.71 -3.98
C VAL A 974 7.04 13.06 -2.63
N GLU A 975 7.87 13.27 -1.62
CA GLU A 975 7.60 12.81 -0.25
C GLU A 975 7.71 13.97 0.74
N ALA A 976 6.83 14.01 1.73
CA ALA A 976 6.92 14.92 2.86
C ALA A 976 7.23 14.14 4.16
N HIS A 977 8.25 14.55 4.92
CA HIS A 977 8.55 13.97 6.23
C HIS A 977 8.16 14.88 7.37
N ASP A 978 7.80 14.27 8.51
CA ASP A 978 7.33 14.99 9.68
C ASP A 978 8.45 15.63 10.51
N THR A 979 8.11 16.73 11.16
CA THR A 979 8.93 17.41 12.16
C THR A 979 8.16 17.76 13.43
N ASP A 980 6.90 17.30 13.57
CA ASP A 980 6.02 17.58 14.70
C ASP A 980 6.54 17.04 16.05
N ASP A 981 7.41 16.03 15.99
CA ASP A 981 8.08 15.45 17.15
C ASP A 981 9.38 16.20 17.53
N LEU A 982 9.75 17.24 16.78
CA LEU A 982 10.94 18.05 17.00
C LEU A 982 10.60 19.37 17.70
N SER A 983 11.63 20.15 18.04
CA SER A 983 11.45 21.42 18.77
C SER A 983 10.48 22.38 18.07
N GLY A 984 9.39 22.75 18.74
CA GLY A 984 8.38 23.67 18.20
C GLY A 984 8.72 25.16 18.24
N TYR A 985 9.99 25.52 18.04
CA TYR A 985 10.45 26.91 18.00
C TYR A 985 10.50 27.47 16.59
N PHE A 986 10.53 28.80 16.48
CA PHE A 986 10.71 29.55 15.22
C PHE A 986 11.91 29.06 14.38
N HIS A 987 12.95 28.56 15.05
CA HIS A 987 14.05 27.82 14.42
C HIS A 987 14.22 26.48 15.14
N TYR A 988 14.39 25.39 14.38
CA TYR A 988 14.75 24.08 14.94
C TYR A 988 16.11 24.14 15.62
N ASP A 989 16.20 23.51 16.80
CA ASP A 989 17.43 23.43 17.58
C ASP A 989 18.49 22.55 16.89
N PRO A 990 19.76 22.56 17.36
CA PRO A 990 20.84 21.83 16.70
C PRO A 990 20.60 20.32 16.52
N ALA A 991 19.92 19.62 17.42
CA ALA A 991 19.63 18.18 17.29
C ALA A 991 18.54 17.95 16.28
N ALA A 992 17.50 18.77 16.33
CA ALA A 992 16.43 18.71 15.35
C ALA A 992 17.00 18.87 13.93
N GLN A 993 18.01 19.73 13.72
CA GLN A 993 18.71 19.83 12.42
C GLN A 993 19.39 18.51 12.02
N LEU A 994 20.06 17.81 12.94
CA LEU A 994 20.70 16.51 12.62
C LEU A 994 19.65 15.45 12.24
N VAL A 995 18.54 15.40 12.96
CA VAL A 995 17.43 14.47 12.70
C VAL A 995 16.77 14.77 11.36
N ILE A 996 16.50 16.05 11.08
CA ILE A 996 15.93 16.49 9.80
C ILE A 996 16.86 16.07 8.66
N GLY A 997 18.18 16.23 8.80
CA GLY A 997 19.15 15.80 7.79
C GLY A 997 19.09 14.30 7.49
N LYS A 998 18.94 13.47 8.53
CA LYS A 998 18.71 12.02 8.37
C LYS A 998 17.39 11.73 7.66
N ARG A 999 16.29 12.34 8.10
CA ARG A 999 14.96 12.14 7.49
C ARG A 999 14.88 12.61 6.03
N MET A 1000 15.63 13.65 5.68
CA MET A 1000 15.77 14.11 4.30
C MET A 1000 16.43 13.03 3.42
N MET A 1001 17.51 12.39 3.90
CA MET A 1001 18.12 11.26 3.20
C MET A 1001 17.12 10.11 3.11
N GLU A 1002 16.50 9.70 4.21
CA GLU A 1002 15.60 8.54 4.22
C GLU A 1002 14.39 8.73 3.30
N ALA A 1003 13.85 9.95 3.22
CA ALA A 1003 12.77 10.30 2.30
C ALA A 1003 13.24 10.33 0.85
N ARG A 1004 14.45 10.85 0.58
CA ARG A 1004 15.05 10.80 -0.76
C ARG A 1004 15.27 9.36 -1.22
N ASP A 1005 15.66 8.47 -0.32
CA ASP A 1005 15.93 7.06 -0.62
C ASP A 1005 14.66 6.26 -0.89
N ARG A 1006 13.54 6.61 -0.25
CA ARG A 1006 12.23 6.03 -0.60
C ARG A 1006 11.72 6.48 -1.97
N LEU A 1007 12.16 7.64 -2.45
CA LEU A 1007 11.77 8.22 -3.74
C LEU A 1007 12.67 7.77 -4.91
N ARG A 1008 13.66 6.92 -4.67
CA ARG A 1008 14.59 6.42 -5.68
C ARG A 1008 14.55 4.92 -5.76
#